data_AF-A0A8J2I1W7-F1
#
_entry.id   AF-A0A8J2I1W7-F1
#
_cell.length_a   1.000
_cell.length_b   1.000
_cell.length_c   1.000
_cell.angle_alpha   90.00
_cell.angle_beta   90.00
_cell.angle_gamma   90.00
#
_symmetry.space_group_name_H-M   'P 1'
#
loop_
_entity.id
_entity.type
_entity.pdbx_description
1 polymer ?
#
loop_
_entity_poly.entity_id
_entity_poly.type
_entity_poly.pdbx_seq_one_letter_code
_entity_poly.pdbx_strand_id
1 'polypeptide(L)'
;MTTFLLRDVRIFTGEETIDEGYVHVQDGKIKSIGRMSDAPLDSVKTYSKPGHTVLPGLIDCHIHADRANPEALPQAIRFGVTTVCEMHNEIENVQKLKKQTLQPDTASYKTAGQAATIENGWPIPVITAHDKSPETAAAIAEWPKLTDRDSVVEYLEWTKKEMQPDYIKLMHESGTIMGQHFSYPSFELQSTIIAEAKKRGYLTVAHAMCLQDTLDVLNAGVDGLTHTFCDQPPTQELLDAYKRNNAWVNPTLVAIGSLTTEGKELQHQFAHDPRVKGLINEDGIGNMCKCMGFAAEGGKVEYAYEGVKKLREAGIDILCGSDSAGPAVGTAYGLSMHQELHIFVHKVGMTPAEALRSATSLVAKRFQFTDRGRIAEGLNADLLLVEGNPLEDIDATLNIRGVWRDGSLCSTYVEKLGTGVEPLGAAHEFAEKDGQFRRKPSAFRNFISSDANSEFPAEKDRYALYIHMGCPWAHRTNLVRSLKGLEEIVQLIVWDTSLVHEKKGWGMSGKPGFEKEPLYGYINLRQLYEKANPRYEGRYLVPTLWDKKKETIVNNESSEIIRMFYTEFDALIPEYLRESSKGDKAILPEHLRKDIDAMNEWVYDTINNGVYKTGFAQSQEAYEEHVYQKWYRSTLEMPHAIIDVVDITPNLRTHPKSKTKSRSRESKSLPAQLEYYLSLYGTSQLAQTIDRQLRVMLKNVHTPITKVLSLGLGSLVAAKGQSRRLKQLTILLFVRDILMQIWDMPVQIYAQDPTFTRKDESFLESLGIHILRTPSGSELGEASLILDTSTLVYSPFLTLEAYEQLLKDNTMVQYLFGDDFDVLLQKWPRQSAERAGVDHVMKKGLGACRKRPVVGEGFWTEEDGTFPMAMYEKLGQKKKRRQSGNL
;
A
#
# COMPACT_ATOMS: atom_id res chain seq x y z
N MET A 1 -18.82 -12.95 21.00
CA MET A 1 -17.37 -13.06 21.06
C MET A 1 -16.84 -13.14 19.63
N THR A 2 -15.79 -12.41 19.29
CA THR A 2 -15.26 -12.31 17.91
C THR A 2 -14.27 -13.44 17.65
N THR A 3 -14.51 -14.21 16.58
CA THR A 3 -13.59 -15.24 16.07
C THR A 3 -13.33 -14.98 14.60
N PHE A 4 -12.07 -14.88 14.20
CA PHE A 4 -11.68 -14.68 12.81
C PHE A 4 -10.25 -15.15 12.53
N LEU A 5 -9.95 -15.42 11.25
CA LEU A 5 -8.63 -15.75 10.74
C LEU A 5 -8.13 -14.61 9.85
N LEU A 6 -7.01 -13.98 10.20
CA LEU A 6 -6.27 -13.09 9.31
C LEU A 6 -5.15 -13.91 8.67
N ARG A 7 -5.05 -13.96 7.34
CA ARG A 7 -4.12 -14.84 6.62
C ARG A 7 -3.53 -14.21 5.37
N ASP A 8 -2.52 -14.87 4.82
CA ASP A 8 -1.75 -14.42 3.67
C ASP A 8 -1.14 -13.04 3.92
N VAL A 9 -0.68 -12.79 5.15
CA VAL A 9 -0.09 -11.52 5.59
C VAL A 9 1.35 -11.71 6.01
N ARG A 10 2.17 -10.66 5.90
CA ARG A 10 3.40 -10.58 6.69
C ARG A 10 3.03 -10.29 8.14
N ILE A 11 3.67 -10.94 9.10
CA ILE A 11 3.47 -10.68 10.52
C ILE A 11 4.76 -10.15 11.11
N PHE A 12 4.70 -8.99 11.76
CA PHE A 12 5.70 -8.62 12.74
C PHE A 12 5.12 -8.94 14.12
N THR A 13 5.74 -9.85 14.87
CA THR A 13 5.20 -10.31 16.16
C THR A 13 5.42 -9.30 17.29
N GLY A 14 6.14 -8.21 17.02
CA GLY A 14 6.75 -7.34 18.02
C GLY A 14 8.19 -7.76 18.35
N GLU A 15 8.68 -8.89 17.86
CA GLU A 15 10.05 -9.36 18.08
C GLU A 15 10.66 -9.91 16.79
N GLU A 16 9.90 -10.74 16.08
CA GLU A 16 10.29 -11.46 14.87
C GLU A 16 9.37 -11.14 13.70
N THR A 17 9.77 -11.57 12.50
CA THR A 17 8.98 -11.44 11.27
C THR A 17 8.67 -12.80 10.67
N ILE A 18 7.41 -12.99 10.28
CA ILE A 18 6.92 -14.12 9.49
C ILE A 18 6.47 -13.54 8.15
N ASP A 19 7.18 -13.83 7.07
CA ASP A 19 6.91 -13.21 5.76
C ASP A 19 5.55 -13.57 5.16
N GLU A 20 5.10 -14.81 5.39
CA GLU A 20 3.79 -15.31 4.99
C GLU A 20 3.18 -16.13 6.13
N GLY A 21 2.24 -15.51 6.85
CA GLY A 21 1.64 -16.09 8.03
C GLY A 21 0.16 -15.80 8.20
N TYR A 22 -0.37 -16.39 9.27
CA TYR A 22 -1.73 -16.17 9.73
C TYR A 22 -1.79 -15.83 11.22
N VAL A 23 -2.86 -15.14 11.62
CA VAL A 23 -3.25 -14.88 13.01
C VAL A 23 -4.69 -15.34 13.18
N HIS A 24 -4.90 -16.36 14.00
CA HIS A 24 -6.23 -16.84 14.37
C HIS A 24 -6.63 -16.20 15.70
N VAL A 25 -7.71 -15.43 15.68
CA VAL A 25 -8.30 -14.79 16.84
C VAL A 25 -9.55 -15.54 17.26
N GLN A 26 -9.65 -15.87 18.54
CA GLN A 26 -10.83 -16.47 19.16
C GLN A 26 -11.12 -15.75 20.48
N ASP A 27 -12.37 -15.33 20.65
CA ASP A 27 -12.87 -14.70 21.87
C ASP A 27 -12.04 -13.50 22.36
N GLY A 28 -11.60 -12.67 21.39
CA GLY A 28 -10.81 -11.47 21.63
C GLY A 28 -9.32 -11.72 21.94
N LYS A 29 -8.89 -12.98 21.91
CA LYS A 29 -7.50 -13.41 22.14
C LYS A 29 -6.89 -14.00 20.88
N ILE A 30 -5.56 -13.94 20.78
CA ILE A 30 -4.82 -14.66 19.76
C ILE A 30 -4.79 -16.14 20.18
N LYS A 31 -5.48 -16.99 19.41
CA LYS A 31 -5.54 -18.43 19.65
C LYS A 31 -4.29 -19.14 19.14
N SER A 32 -3.88 -18.79 17.92
CA SER A 32 -2.71 -19.37 17.27
C SER A 32 -2.16 -18.42 16.21
N ILE A 33 -0.86 -18.48 15.99
CA ILE A 33 -0.12 -17.71 14.97
C ILE A 33 0.94 -18.62 14.36
N GLY A 34 1.18 -18.50 13.06
CA GLY A 34 2.23 -19.28 12.42
C GLY A 34 2.42 -18.95 10.95
N ARG A 35 3.20 -19.79 10.28
CA ARG A 35 3.35 -19.76 8.82
C ARG A 35 2.06 -20.19 8.16
N MET A 36 1.84 -19.76 6.93
CA MET A 36 0.64 -20.15 6.18
C MET A 36 0.44 -21.66 6.00
N SER A 37 1.52 -22.45 6.02
CA SER A 37 1.45 -23.93 5.97
C SER A 37 0.70 -24.54 7.14
N ASP A 38 0.66 -23.85 8.28
CA ASP A 38 0.13 -24.35 9.55
C ASP A 38 -1.26 -23.73 9.85
N ALA A 39 -1.81 -22.95 8.91
CA ALA A 39 -3.06 -22.24 9.10
C ALA A 39 -4.23 -23.21 9.33
N PRO A 40 -5.09 -22.97 10.34
CA PRO A 40 -6.22 -23.84 10.63
C PRO A 40 -7.23 -23.81 9.48
N LEU A 41 -7.81 -24.97 9.18
CA LEU A 41 -8.89 -25.13 8.20
C LEU A 41 -10.28 -24.77 8.78
N ASP A 42 -10.32 -24.08 9.91
CA ASP A 42 -11.54 -23.76 10.65
C ASP A 42 -12.48 -22.87 9.81
N SER A 43 -13.78 -23.19 9.80
CA SER A 43 -14.84 -22.40 9.15
C SER A 43 -15.17 -21.11 9.92
N VAL A 44 -14.19 -20.22 10.06
CA VAL A 44 -14.32 -18.92 10.74
C VAL A 44 -14.24 -17.76 9.74
N LYS A 45 -14.73 -16.58 10.13
CA LYS A 45 -14.64 -15.37 9.30
C LYS A 45 -13.18 -15.13 8.91
N THR A 46 -12.89 -15.02 7.63
CA THR A 46 -11.51 -14.99 7.15
C THR A 46 -11.20 -13.70 6.39
N TYR A 47 -10.05 -13.10 6.71
CA TYR A 47 -9.49 -11.94 6.05
C TYR A 47 -8.18 -12.36 5.38
N SER A 48 -8.19 -12.58 4.07
CA SER A 48 -6.98 -12.78 3.27
C SER A 48 -6.46 -11.42 2.79
N LYS A 49 -5.20 -11.10 3.09
CA LYS A 49 -4.60 -9.78 2.85
C LYS A 49 -3.16 -9.86 2.31
N PRO A 50 -2.94 -10.47 1.12
CA PRO A 50 -1.63 -10.49 0.47
C PRO A 50 -1.04 -9.09 0.32
N GLY A 51 0.28 -8.98 0.50
CA GLY A 51 1.01 -7.71 0.43
C GLY A 51 0.78 -6.76 1.61
N HIS A 52 0.02 -7.16 2.62
CA HIS A 52 -0.17 -6.40 3.86
C HIS A 52 0.74 -6.94 4.96
N THR A 53 0.98 -6.09 5.96
CA THR A 53 1.70 -6.46 7.19
C THR A 53 0.78 -6.25 8.38
N VAL A 54 0.71 -7.24 9.28
CA VAL A 54 0.07 -7.11 10.58
C VAL A 54 1.11 -6.91 11.68
N LEU A 55 0.85 -5.93 12.54
CA LEU A 55 1.65 -5.52 13.68
C LEU A 55 0.83 -5.73 14.96
N PRO A 56 1.47 -5.87 16.15
CA PRO A 56 0.75 -5.61 17.40
C PRO A 56 0.17 -4.20 17.34
N GLY A 57 -0.98 -3.99 17.96
CA GLY A 57 -1.54 -2.65 18.13
C GLY A 57 -0.52 -1.74 18.82
N LEU A 58 -0.38 -0.51 18.31
CA LEU A 58 0.61 0.43 18.82
C LEU A 58 0.25 0.84 20.25
N ILE A 59 1.28 1.04 21.08
CA ILE A 59 1.17 1.54 22.44
C ILE A 59 1.80 2.92 22.47
N ASP A 60 0.98 3.95 22.63
CA ASP A 60 1.49 5.30 22.92
C ASP A 60 1.81 5.37 24.41
N CYS A 61 3.10 5.32 24.75
CA CYS A 61 3.51 5.25 26.14
C CYS A 61 3.50 6.61 26.86
N HIS A 62 3.00 7.69 26.25
CA HIS A 62 2.76 8.96 26.95
C HIS A 62 1.73 9.83 26.22
N ILE A 63 0.59 10.03 26.87
CA ILE A 63 -0.40 11.05 26.49
C ILE A 63 -0.91 11.81 27.72
N HIS A 64 -1.62 12.91 27.47
CA HIS A 64 -2.42 13.62 28.47
C HIS A 64 -3.85 13.82 27.98
N ALA A 65 -4.74 12.90 28.36
CA ALA A 65 -6.19 13.01 28.12
C ALA A 65 -6.86 13.98 29.10
N ASP A 66 -6.35 15.21 29.17
CA ASP A 66 -6.76 16.26 30.11
C ASP A 66 -8.29 16.47 30.11
N ARG A 67 -8.87 16.70 31.30
CA ARG A 67 -10.31 16.83 31.53
C ARG A 67 -11.15 15.67 30.98
N ALA A 68 -10.57 14.48 30.91
CA ALA A 68 -11.15 13.31 30.26
C ALA A 68 -11.61 13.62 28.82
N ASN A 69 -10.71 14.22 28.03
CA ASN A 69 -10.98 14.61 26.65
C ASN A 69 -11.63 13.45 25.86
N PRO A 70 -12.87 13.64 25.35
CA PRO A 70 -13.62 12.56 24.71
C PRO A 70 -12.99 12.07 23.40
N GLU A 71 -12.11 12.85 22.77
CA GLU A 71 -11.43 12.46 21.54
C GLU A 71 -10.16 11.62 21.77
N ALA A 72 -9.58 11.63 22.99
CA ALA A 72 -8.27 11.03 23.23
C ALA A 72 -8.22 9.53 22.86
N LEU A 73 -9.15 8.73 23.40
CA LEU A 73 -9.19 7.29 23.13
C LEU A 73 -9.76 6.94 21.74
N PRO A 74 -10.84 7.59 21.25
CA PRO A 74 -11.37 7.32 19.91
C PRO A 74 -10.43 7.75 18.78
N GLN A 75 -9.73 8.87 18.91
CA GLN A 75 -8.80 9.30 17.88
C GLN A 75 -7.56 8.41 17.86
N ALA A 76 -7.01 8.03 19.02
CA ALA A 76 -5.84 7.15 19.10
C ALA A 76 -6.06 5.82 18.34
N ILE A 77 -7.18 5.14 18.58
CA ILE A 77 -7.45 3.84 17.92
C ILE A 77 -7.68 3.97 16.41
N ARG A 78 -8.16 5.12 15.92
CA ARG A 78 -8.25 5.39 14.48
C ARG A 78 -6.88 5.41 13.81
N PHE A 79 -5.80 5.68 14.53
CA PHE A 79 -4.42 5.62 14.05
C PHE A 79 -3.70 4.33 14.47
N GLY A 80 -4.42 3.27 14.83
CA GLY A 80 -3.78 1.99 15.16
C GLY A 80 -3.15 1.93 16.55
N VAL A 81 -3.30 2.98 17.37
CA VAL A 81 -2.90 2.99 18.78
C VAL A 81 -4.00 2.33 19.61
N THR A 82 -3.81 1.06 19.95
CA THR A 82 -4.80 0.27 20.70
C THR A 82 -4.67 0.46 22.20
N THR A 83 -3.54 1.00 22.69
CA THR A 83 -3.31 1.30 24.11
C THR A 83 -2.65 2.66 24.26
N VAL A 84 -3.14 3.46 25.19
CA VAL A 84 -2.50 4.73 25.59
C VAL A 84 -2.09 4.67 27.05
N CYS A 85 -0.94 5.24 27.37
CA CYS A 85 -0.41 5.38 28.73
C CYS A 85 -0.52 6.86 29.14
N GLU A 86 -1.49 7.13 29.99
CA GLU A 86 -1.80 8.45 30.52
C GLU A 86 -0.88 8.74 31.73
N MET A 87 -0.31 9.94 31.77
CA MET A 87 0.77 10.30 32.70
C MET A 87 0.34 11.18 33.88
N HIS A 88 -0.80 11.86 33.81
CA HIS A 88 -1.32 12.73 34.86
C HIS A 88 -2.81 13.09 34.65
N ASN A 89 -3.67 12.69 35.58
CA ASN A 89 -5.08 13.13 35.59
C ASN A 89 -5.71 13.09 36.99
N GLU A 90 -6.71 13.95 37.21
CA GLU A 90 -7.49 13.96 38.45
C GLU A 90 -8.44 12.77 38.54
N ILE A 91 -8.83 12.42 39.77
CA ILE A 91 -9.63 11.22 40.07
C ILE A 91 -10.89 11.09 39.23
N GLU A 92 -11.65 12.17 39.09
CA GLU A 92 -12.90 12.16 38.32
C GLU A 92 -12.64 11.86 36.84
N ASN A 93 -11.54 12.37 36.31
CA ASN A 93 -11.17 12.21 34.92
C ASN A 93 -10.62 10.80 34.66
N VAL A 94 -9.80 10.25 35.57
CA VAL A 94 -9.38 8.84 35.55
C VAL A 94 -10.60 7.92 35.50
N GLN A 95 -11.62 8.17 36.34
CA GLN A 95 -12.84 7.37 36.36
C GLN A 95 -13.66 7.50 35.07
N LYS A 96 -13.77 8.71 34.51
CA LYS A 96 -14.44 8.96 33.22
C LYS A 96 -13.73 8.22 32.08
N LEU A 97 -12.40 8.29 32.00
CA LEU A 97 -11.60 7.61 30.98
C LEU A 97 -11.67 6.09 31.12
N LYS A 98 -11.61 5.54 32.35
CA LYS A 98 -11.86 4.12 32.60
C LYS A 98 -13.23 3.68 32.08
N LYS A 99 -14.29 4.47 32.31
CA LYS A 99 -15.62 4.19 31.74
C LYS A 99 -15.65 4.32 30.22
N GLN A 100 -14.92 5.28 29.65
CA GLN A 100 -14.85 5.49 28.21
C GLN A 100 -14.28 4.26 27.49
N THR A 101 -13.32 3.54 28.09
CA THR A 101 -12.77 2.30 27.48
C THR A 101 -13.81 1.21 27.20
N LEU A 102 -14.96 1.25 27.88
CA LEU A 102 -16.06 0.31 27.67
C LEU A 102 -16.87 0.60 26.40
N GLN A 103 -16.69 1.78 25.81
CA GLN A 103 -17.34 2.15 24.55
C GLN A 103 -16.62 1.52 23.35
N PRO A 104 -17.34 1.23 22.25
CA PRO A 104 -16.73 0.77 21.01
C PRO A 104 -15.76 1.83 20.47
N ASP A 105 -14.80 1.40 19.64
CA ASP A 105 -13.84 2.29 18.98
C ASP A 105 -13.08 3.21 19.94
N THR A 106 -12.61 2.67 21.07
CA THR A 106 -11.72 3.38 22.00
C THR A 106 -10.45 2.57 22.25
N ALA A 107 -9.30 3.25 22.40
CA ALA A 107 -8.08 2.60 22.88
C ALA A 107 -8.24 2.09 24.33
N SER A 108 -7.47 1.07 24.72
CA SER A 108 -7.25 0.73 26.13
C SER A 108 -6.54 1.87 26.84
N TYR A 109 -6.79 1.98 28.14
CA TYR A 109 -6.30 3.06 29.00
C TYR A 109 -5.44 2.50 30.12
N LYS A 110 -4.18 2.94 30.17
CA LYS A 110 -3.22 2.73 31.26
C LYS A 110 -2.92 4.08 31.88
N THR A 111 -2.75 4.16 33.20
CA THR A 111 -2.68 5.47 33.87
C THR A 111 -1.73 5.52 35.05
N ALA A 112 -1.05 6.65 35.20
CA ALA A 112 -0.37 7.01 36.44
C ALA A 112 -1.32 7.52 37.54
N GLY A 113 -2.58 7.80 37.19
CA GLY A 113 -3.47 8.58 38.02
C GLY A 113 -2.96 10.00 38.20
N GLN A 114 -3.18 10.57 39.39
CA GLN A 114 -2.64 11.86 39.78
C GLN A 114 -1.16 11.73 40.05
N ALA A 115 -0.33 12.50 39.33
CA ALA A 115 1.12 12.47 39.51
C ALA A 115 1.54 12.98 40.91
N ALA A 116 2.72 12.54 41.34
CA ALA A 116 3.37 13.01 42.54
C ALA A 116 3.91 14.44 42.32
N THR A 117 3.20 15.42 42.88
CA THR A 117 3.48 16.86 42.76
C THR A 117 3.90 17.48 44.09
N ILE A 118 4.48 18.68 44.02
CA ILE A 118 4.78 19.54 45.17
C ILE A 118 4.03 20.86 45.04
N GLU A 119 3.98 21.63 46.12
CA GLU A 119 3.37 22.96 46.09
C GLU A 119 4.07 23.87 45.08
N ASN A 120 3.28 24.45 44.17
CA ASN A 120 3.73 25.30 43.05
C ASN A 120 4.71 24.63 42.06
N GLY A 121 4.86 23.30 42.12
CA GLY A 121 5.68 22.53 41.21
C GLY A 121 5.00 22.23 39.87
N TRP A 122 5.76 21.66 38.94
CA TRP A 122 5.25 21.26 37.63
C TRP A 122 4.07 20.27 37.72
N PRO A 123 3.04 20.37 36.86
CA PRO A 123 2.83 21.33 35.76
C PRO A 123 2.08 22.63 36.11
N ILE A 124 1.90 22.96 37.40
CA ILE A 124 1.09 24.10 37.87
C ILE A 124 1.45 25.44 37.18
N PRO A 125 2.74 25.83 37.04
CA PRO A 125 3.09 27.12 36.43
C PRO A 125 2.59 27.28 34.99
N VAL A 126 2.63 26.21 34.18
CA VAL A 126 2.18 26.25 32.79
C VAL A 126 0.68 26.22 32.69
N ILE A 127 0.00 25.39 33.50
CA ILE A 127 -1.47 25.33 33.50
C ILE A 127 -2.05 26.70 33.89
N THR A 128 -1.54 27.31 34.95
CA THR A 128 -2.03 28.61 35.44
C THR A 128 -1.64 29.80 34.55
N ALA A 129 -0.65 29.64 33.67
CA ALA A 129 -0.35 30.61 32.62
C ALA A 129 -1.44 30.62 31.52
N HIS A 130 -2.03 29.46 31.23
CA HIS A 130 -3.03 29.29 30.16
C HIS A 130 -4.48 29.38 30.66
N ASP A 131 -4.77 28.87 31.86
CA ASP A 131 -6.09 28.86 32.46
C ASP A 131 -6.07 29.39 33.90
N LYS A 132 -6.74 30.52 34.11
CA LYS A 132 -6.83 31.23 35.39
C LYS A 132 -8.22 31.10 36.02
N SER A 133 -9.04 30.16 35.56
CA SER A 133 -10.40 30.00 36.05
C SER A 133 -10.42 29.55 37.53
N PRO A 134 -11.46 29.94 38.29
CA PRO A 134 -11.65 29.45 39.65
C PRO A 134 -11.72 27.92 39.76
N GLU A 135 -12.27 27.26 38.74
CA GLU A 135 -12.39 25.80 38.67
C GLU A 135 -11.00 25.14 38.57
N THR A 136 -10.14 25.66 37.68
CA THR A 136 -8.75 25.18 37.55
C THR A 136 -7.97 25.41 38.85
N ALA A 137 -8.12 26.57 39.49
CA ALA A 137 -7.48 26.85 40.76
C ALA A 137 -7.96 25.91 41.89
N ALA A 138 -9.27 25.62 41.94
CA ALA A 138 -9.85 24.68 42.91
C ALA A 138 -9.33 23.25 42.70
N ALA A 139 -9.25 22.78 41.45
CA ALA A 139 -8.70 21.47 41.12
C ALA A 139 -7.23 21.35 41.57
N ILE A 140 -6.39 22.34 41.23
CA ILE A 140 -4.96 22.37 41.62
C ILE A 140 -4.80 22.39 43.14
N ALA A 141 -5.70 23.04 43.88
CA ALA A 141 -5.62 23.11 45.34
C ALA A 141 -5.72 21.75 46.04
N GLU A 142 -6.38 20.77 45.38
CA GLU A 142 -6.56 19.39 45.85
C GLU A 142 -5.41 18.45 45.43
N TRP A 143 -4.49 18.90 44.59
CA TRP A 143 -3.37 18.07 44.15
C TRP A 143 -2.41 17.73 45.30
N PRO A 144 -1.68 16.60 45.21
CA PRO A 144 -0.68 16.24 46.19
C PRO A 144 0.37 17.34 46.38
N LYS A 145 0.69 17.65 47.63
CA LYS A 145 1.72 18.64 48.03
C LYS A 145 2.78 17.93 48.85
N LEU A 146 3.56 17.09 48.17
CA LEU A 146 4.53 16.23 48.82
C LEU A 146 5.69 17.06 49.37
N THR A 147 6.10 16.79 50.61
CA THR A 147 7.19 17.52 51.28
C THR A 147 8.15 16.60 52.02
N ASP A 148 7.67 15.42 52.43
CA ASP A 148 8.40 14.48 53.26
C ASP A 148 7.88 13.04 53.05
N ARG A 149 8.44 12.08 53.80
CA ARG A 149 8.07 10.67 53.68
C ARG A 149 6.61 10.39 54.06
N ASP A 150 6.07 11.10 55.04
CA ASP A 150 4.72 10.83 55.54
C ASP A 150 3.67 11.27 54.51
N SER A 151 3.83 12.46 53.93
CA SER A 151 3.00 12.94 52.83
C SER A 151 3.09 12.05 51.58
N VAL A 152 4.28 11.50 51.28
CA VAL A 152 4.48 10.51 50.20
C VAL A 152 3.72 9.22 50.45
N VAL A 153 3.80 8.68 51.68
CA VAL A 153 3.08 7.46 52.05
C VAL A 153 1.57 7.67 51.98
N GLU A 154 1.07 8.79 52.50
CA GLU A 154 -0.36 9.16 52.43
C GLU A 154 -0.85 9.22 50.98
N TYR A 155 -0.11 9.92 50.11
CA TYR A 155 -0.41 9.98 48.68
C TYR A 155 -0.43 8.60 48.02
N LEU A 156 0.55 7.74 48.30
CA LEU A 156 0.63 6.40 47.70
C LEU A 156 -0.50 5.48 48.17
N GLU A 157 -0.92 5.57 49.44
CA GLU A 157 -2.10 4.82 49.92
C GLU A 157 -3.40 5.35 49.31
N TRP A 158 -3.53 6.67 49.20
CA TRP A 158 -4.69 7.30 48.57
C TRP A 158 -4.79 6.95 47.08
N THR A 159 -3.73 7.10 46.29
CA THR A 159 -3.76 6.80 44.85
C THR A 159 -4.03 5.31 44.60
N LYS A 160 -3.45 4.41 45.41
CA LYS A 160 -3.73 2.98 45.33
C LYS A 160 -5.22 2.67 45.56
N LYS A 161 -5.83 3.31 46.55
CA LYS A 161 -7.24 3.10 46.92
C LYS A 161 -8.19 3.71 45.89
N GLU A 162 -7.96 4.96 45.52
CA GLU A 162 -8.93 5.76 44.78
C GLU A 162 -8.74 5.70 43.27
N MET A 163 -7.49 5.56 42.80
CA MET A 163 -7.15 5.63 41.38
C MET A 163 -6.75 4.28 40.80
N GLN A 164 -6.12 3.40 41.59
CA GLN A 164 -5.54 2.13 41.15
C GLN A 164 -4.66 2.33 39.90
N PRO A 165 -3.54 3.07 40.03
CA PRO A 165 -2.67 3.36 38.91
C PRO A 165 -1.89 2.12 38.46
N ASP A 166 -1.46 2.08 37.21
CA ASP A 166 -0.59 1.03 36.66
C ASP A 166 0.91 1.31 36.99
N TYR A 167 1.28 2.58 37.18
CA TYR A 167 2.63 3.07 37.50
C TYR A 167 2.53 4.42 38.22
N ILE A 168 3.63 4.92 38.81
CA ILE A 168 3.64 6.23 39.49
C ILE A 168 4.42 7.25 38.65
N LYS A 169 3.78 8.38 38.34
CA LYS A 169 4.41 9.53 37.69
C LYS A 169 4.99 10.48 38.73
N LEU A 170 6.22 10.92 38.53
CA LEU A 170 6.88 11.96 39.32
C LEU A 170 7.15 13.19 38.47
N MET A 171 6.98 14.38 39.04
CA MET A 171 7.25 15.65 38.36
C MET A 171 8.58 16.26 38.85
N HIS A 172 9.52 16.50 37.94
CA HIS A 172 10.79 17.18 38.23
C HIS A 172 11.14 18.16 37.11
N GLU A 173 10.91 19.46 37.32
CA GLU A 173 11.16 20.47 36.28
C GLU A 173 11.62 21.78 36.91
N SER A 174 12.86 22.15 36.65
CA SER A 174 13.47 23.40 37.10
C SER A 174 12.97 24.63 36.33
N GLY A 175 12.42 24.45 35.12
CA GLY A 175 12.04 25.53 34.21
C GLY A 175 13.18 26.04 33.34
N THR A 176 14.38 25.43 33.45
CA THR A 176 15.61 25.88 32.78
C THR A 176 15.42 25.95 31.26
N ILE A 177 14.82 24.92 30.65
CA ILE A 177 14.61 24.89 29.19
C ILE A 177 13.59 25.93 28.72
N MET A 178 12.79 26.50 29.63
CA MET A 178 11.82 27.57 29.35
C MET A 178 12.36 28.96 29.68
N GLY A 179 13.60 29.06 30.14
CA GLY A 179 14.17 30.32 30.62
C GLY A 179 13.49 30.84 31.89
N GLN A 180 12.89 29.95 32.69
CA GLN A 180 12.21 30.27 33.94
C GLN A 180 12.86 29.53 35.12
N HIS A 181 12.41 29.86 36.33
CA HIS A 181 12.79 29.16 37.55
C HIS A 181 11.53 28.73 38.29
N PHE A 182 11.30 27.43 38.37
CA PHE A 182 10.16 26.84 39.07
C PHE A 182 10.57 26.23 40.40
N SER A 183 9.60 26.02 41.29
CA SER A 183 9.77 25.12 42.42
C SER A 183 9.80 23.68 41.90
N TYR A 184 10.79 22.89 42.32
CA TYR A 184 10.90 21.47 41.97
C TYR A 184 11.35 20.63 43.18
N PRO A 185 11.07 19.32 43.20
CA PRO A 185 11.34 18.49 44.37
C PRO A 185 12.83 18.29 44.61
N SER A 186 13.25 18.22 45.87
CA SER A 186 14.64 17.89 46.21
C SER A 186 14.99 16.45 45.82
N PHE A 187 16.29 16.18 45.69
CA PHE A 187 16.81 14.83 45.45
C PHE A 187 16.31 13.81 46.50
N GLU A 188 16.29 14.20 47.77
CA GLU A 188 15.83 13.36 48.89
C GLU A 188 14.34 13.03 48.78
N LEU A 189 13.52 14.01 48.37
CA LEU A 189 12.10 13.80 48.19
C LEU A 189 11.84 12.86 47.01
N GLN A 190 12.52 13.05 45.87
CA GLN A 190 12.41 12.13 44.73
C GLN A 190 12.82 10.71 45.11
N SER A 191 13.95 10.56 45.79
CA SER A 191 14.45 9.27 46.28
C SER A 191 13.45 8.59 47.22
N THR A 192 12.77 9.38 48.06
CA THR A 192 11.74 8.90 48.98
C THR A 192 10.49 8.41 48.24
N ILE A 193 10.00 9.18 47.26
CA ILE A 193 8.85 8.77 46.43
C ILE A 193 9.17 7.46 45.71
N ILE A 194 10.35 7.38 45.09
CA ILE A 194 10.78 6.20 44.33
C ILE A 194 10.88 4.97 45.24
N ALA A 195 11.55 5.09 46.39
CA ALA A 195 11.71 3.99 47.33
C ALA A 195 10.36 3.49 47.88
N GLU A 196 9.44 4.40 48.22
CA GLU A 196 8.13 4.02 48.76
C GLU A 196 7.18 3.45 47.69
N ALA A 197 7.26 3.91 46.43
CA ALA A 197 6.55 3.33 45.30
C ALA A 197 7.04 1.91 44.99
N LYS A 198 8.35 1.70 44.95
CA LYS A 198 8.97 0.38 44.71
C LYS A 198 8.61 -0.64 45.78
N LYS A 199 8.58 -0.24 47.06
CA LYS A 199 8.10 -1.11 48.17
C LYS A 199 6.67 -1.60 47.97
N ARG A 200 5.85 -0.86 47.21
CA ARG A 200 4.45 -1.17 46.90
C ARG A 200 4.29 -1.88 45.55
N GLY A 201 5.39 -2.17 44.85
CA GLY A 201 5.38 -2.88 43.57
C GLY A 201 5.10 -2.00 42.36
N TYR A 202 5.16 -0.67 42.50
CA TYR A 202 4.98 0.24 41.37
C TYR A 202 6.29 0.55 40.67
N LEU A 203 6.23 0.62 39.34
CA LEU A 203 7.24 1.30 38.52
C LEU A 203 7.12 2.81 38.67
N THR A 204 8.24 3.51 38.53
CA THR A 204 8.31 4.96 38.60
C THR A 204 8.76 5.59 37.29
N VAL A 205 8.03 6.60 36.84
CA VAL A 205 8.32 7.33 35.61
C VAL A 205 8.42 8.82 35.91
N ALA A 206 9.57 9.45 35.67
CA ALA A 206 9.77 10.87 35.95
C ALA A 206 9.55 11.74 34.71
N HIS A 207 9.07 12.96 34.90
CA HIS A 207 9.19 14.08 33.96
C HIS A 207 10.50 14.81 34.23
N ALA A 208 11.29 15.12 33.19
CA ALA A 208 12.39 16.08 33.22
C ALA A 208 12.72 16.54 31.79
N MET A 209 12.96 17.84 31.56
CA MET A 209 13.22 18.38 30.21
C MET A 209 14.58 19.08 30.04
N CYS A 210 15.44 19.05 31.06
CA CYS A 210 16.83 19.47 30.95
C CYS A 210 17.80 18.40 31.46
N LEU A 211 19.08 18.49 31.07
CA LEU A 211 20.05 17.45 31.39
C LEU A 211 20.27 17.29 32.90
N GLN A 212 20.34 18.39 33.65
CA GLN A 212 20.58 18.33 35.09
C GLN A 212 19.40 17.68 35.83
N ASP A 213 18.18 18.10 35.55
CA ASP A 213 16.96 17.51 36.12
C ASP A 213 16.87 16.01 35.81
N THR A 214 17.26 15.62 34.59
CA THR A 214 17.35 14.22 34.16
C THR A 214 18.35 13.43 35.00
N LEU A 215 19.54 13.98 35.23
CA LEU A 215 20.56 13.36 36.09
C LEU A 215 20.09 13.23 37.54
N ASP A 216 19.40 14.23 38.07
CA ASP A 216 18.92 14.24 39.46
C ASP A 216 17.91 13.11 39.70
N VAL A 217 16.92 12.93 38.82
CA VAL A 217 15.94 11.84 38.95
C VAL A 217 16.54 10.46 38.65
N LEU A 218 17.51 10.36 37.74
CA LEU A 218 18.27 9.13 37.53
C LEU A 218 19.10 8.79 38.77
N ASN A 219 19.80 9.75 39.37
CA ASN A 219 20.55 9.52 40.59
C ASN A 219 19.63 9.11 41.76
N ALA A 220 18.37 9.56 41.76
CA ALA A 220 17.36 9.16 42.75
C ALA A 220 16.81 7.73 42.53
N GLY A 221 17.14 7.08 41.41
CA GLY A 221 16.84 5.66 41.17
C GLY A 221 15.56 5.38 40.39
N VAL A 222 15.08 6.32 39.57
CA VAL A 222 13.85 6.17 38.77
C VAL A 222 13.97 5.02 37.76
N ASP A 223 12.85 4.36 37.44
CA ASP A 223 12.81 3.26 36.47
C ASP A 223 12.74 3.76 35.02
N GLY A 224 12.02 4.86 34.76
CA GLY A 224 11.94 5.45 33.42
C GLY A 224 11.78 6.96 33.42
N LEU A 225 12.04 7.58 32.28
CA LEU A 225 11.79 8.99 32.04
C LEU A 225 10.81 9.20 30.90
N THR A 226 10.04 10.29 30.99
CA THR A 226 9.38 10.90 29.85
C THR A 226 10.03 12.21 29.48
N HIS A 227 9.96 12.49 28.19
CA HIS A 227 10.75 13.48 27.49
C HIS A 227 12.24 13.14 27.53
N THR A 228 12.96 13.73 26.59
CA THR A 228 14.39 13.92 26.69
C THR A 228 14.66 15.41 26.86
N PHE A 229 15.89 15.73 27.19
CA PHE A 229 16.34 17.11 27.27
C PHE A 229 16.77 17.64 25.90
N CYS A 230 16.75 18.96 25.77
CA CYS A 230 17.19 19.68 24.57
C CYS A 230 17.95 20.97 24.88
N ASP A 231 18.40 21.16 26.13
CA ASP A 231 19.14 22.34 26.60
C ASP A 231 20.63 22.31 26.21
N GLN A 232 21.23 21.12 26.11
CA GLN A 232 22.64 20.95 25.78
C GLN A 232 22.95 19.54 25.23
N PRO A 233 24.14 19.32 24.61
CA PRO A 233 24.53 18.00 24.12
C PRO A 233 24.62 16.92 25.21
N PRO A 234 24.34 15.64 24.89
CA PRO A 234 24.41 14.54 25.83
C PRO A 234 25.85 14.24 26.32
N THR A 235 25.98 14.00 27.63
CA THR A 235 27.25 13.68 28.31
C THR A 235 27.42 12.18 28.55
N GLN A 236 28.66 11.75 28.87
CA GLN A 236 28.90 10.35 29.27
C GLN A 236 28.24 10.01 30.60
N GLU A 237 28.21 10.97 31.53
CA GLU A 237 27.57 10.82 32.85
C GLU A 237 26.09 10.42 32.73
N LEU A 238 25.38 11.01 31.77
CA LEU A 238 24.00 10.64 31.46
C LEU A 238 23.86 9.16 31.10
N LEU A 239 24.73 8.66 30.21
CA LEU A 239 24.69 7.27 29.75
C LEU A 239 24.95 6.31 30.92
N ASP A 240 25.91 6.67 31.77
CA ASP A 240 26.28 5.89 32.95
C ASP A 240 25.13 5.89 33.99
N ALA A 241 24.42 7.01 34.14
CA ALA A 241 23.27 7.13 35.03
C ALA A 241 22.08 6.27 34.57
N TYR A 242 21.72 6.29 33.28
CA TYR A 242 20.68 5.40 32.74
C TYR A 242 21.04 3.91 32.93
N LYS A 243 22.30 3.53 32.65
CA LYS A 243 22.77 2.16 32.82
C LYS A 243 22.72 1.69 34.27
N ARG A 244 23.09 2.55 35.21
CA ARG A 244 23.10 2.24 36.65
C ARG A 244 21.74 1.75 37.15
N ASN A 245 20.67 2.34 36.64
CA ASN A 245 19.30 2.01 37.04
C ASN A 245 18.63 0.97 36.13
N ASN A 246 19.26 0.61 35.00
CA ASN A 246 18.59 -0.04 33.87
C ASN A 246 17.32 0.74 33.44
N ALA A 247 17.42 2.08 33.46
CA ALA A 247 16.31 2.95 33.16
C ALA A 247 16.02 3.02 31.65
N TRP A 248 14.77 3.29 31.28
CA TRP A 248 14.36 3.55 29.89
C TRP A 248 13.98 5.02 29.70
N VAL A 249 13.86 5.46 28.44
CA VAL A 249 13.38 6.80 28.11
C VAL A 249 12.29 6.74 27.06
N ASN A 250 11.22 7.51 27.27
CA ASN A 250 10.32 7.94 26.23
C ASN A 250 10.67 9.40 25.88
N PRO A 251 11.30 9.67 24.72
CA PRO A 251 11.86 10.99 24.45
C PRO A 251 10.87 12.03 23.95
N THR A 252 9.68 11.62 23.46
CA THR A 252 8.62 12.50 22.93
C THR A 252 9.16 13.56 21.97
N LEU A 253 9.95 13.14 20.98
CA LEU A 253 10.68 14.04 20.08
C LEU A 253 9.75 14.93 19.24
N VAL A 254 8.53 14.48 18.94
CA VAL A 254 7.49 15.32 18.34
C VAL A 254 7.14 16.53 19.22
N ALA A 255 7.00 16.34 20.53
CA ALA A 255 6.68 17.41 21.46
C ALA A 255 7.89 18.34 21.66
N ILE A 256 9.11 17.81 21.72
CA ILE A 256 10.34 18.62 21.75
C ILE A 256 10.51 19.44 20.47
N GLY A 257 10.13 18.89 19.31
CA GLY A 257 10.09 19.63 18.05
C GLY A 257 9.09 20.79 18.06
N SER A 258 7.92 20.61 18.68
CA SER A 258 6.93 21.67 18.89
C SER A 258 7.41 22.73 19.90
N LEU A 259 8.05 22.29 20.98
CA LEU A 259 8.64 23.13 22.04
C LEU A 259 9.66 24.12 21.48
N THR A 260 10.56 23.62 20.62
CA THR A 260 11.63 24.38 19.97
C THR A 260 11.21 25.09 18.68
N THR A 261 10.00 24.80 18.18
CA THR A 261 9.47 25.20 16.86
C THR A 261 10.15 24.58 15.64
N GLU A 262 11.24 23.82 15.83
CA GLU A 262 12.03 23.21 14.77
C GLU A 262 11.32 22.00 14.12
N GLY A 263 10.31 21.43 14.78
CA GLY A 263 9.48 20.33 14.27
C GLY A 263 8.36 20.74 13.31
N LYS A 264 8.15 22.05 13.10
CA LYS A 264 6.97 22.61 12.41
C LYS A 264 6.72 22.03 11.02
N GLU A 265 7.76 21.87 10.20
CA GLU A 265 7.61 21.35 8.84
C GLU A 265 7.09 19.91 8.84
N LEU A 266 7.64 19.07 9.72
CA LEU A 266 7.23 17.67 9.83
C LEU A 266 5.80 17.54 10.39
N GLN A 267 5.44 18.38 11.36
CA GLN A 267 4.06 18.49 11.85
C GLN A 267 3.11 18.83 10.71
N HIS A 268 3.47 19.81 9.86
CA HIS A 268 2.68 20.20 8.70
C HIS A 268 2.55 19.07 7.68
N GLN A 269 3.64 18.35 7.42
CA GLN A 269 3.66 17.20 6.51
C GLN A 269 2.69 16.10 6.97
N PHE A 270 2.75 15.69 8.24
CA PHE A 270 1.89 14.63 8.78
C PHE A 270 0.43 15.08 8.87
N ALA A 271 0.18 16.33 9.30
CA ALA A 271 -1.18 16.87 9.37
C ALA A 271 -1.88 16.88 7.99
N HIS A 272 -1.14 17.12 6.92
CA HIS A 272 -1.69 17.20 5.56
C HIS A 272 -1.50 15.91 4.73
N ASP A 273 -1.08 14.81 5.36
CA ASP A 273 -0.96 13.54 4.66
C ASP A 273 -2.35 13.07 4.17
N PRO A 274 -2.52 12.70 2.89
CA PRO A 274 -3.81 12.27 2.35
C PRO A 274 -4.47 11.12 3.12
N ARG A 275 -3.67 10.29 3.81
CA ARG A 275 -4.13 9.13 4.60
C ARG A 275 -4.77 9.53 5.92
N VAL A 276 -4.49 10.74 6.41
CA VAL A 276 -5.03 11.33 7.64
C VAL A 276 -6.44 11.89 7.44
N LYS A 277 -6.83 12.17 6.19
CA LYS A 277 -8.12 12.76 5.86
C LYS A 277 -9.30 11.97 6.45
N GLY A 278 -10.09 12.65 7.28
CA GLY A 278 -11.28 12.08 7.93
C GLY A 278 -11.02 11.27 9.21
N LEU A 279 -9.76 11.13 9.63
CA LEU A 279 -9.40 10.48 10.90
C LEU A 279 -9.24 11.47 12.06
N ILE A 280 -8.93 12.72 11.72
CA ILE A 280 -8.79 13.88 12.61
C ILE A 280 -9.62 15.03 12.05
N ASN A 281 -10.19 15.86 12.93
CA ASN A 281 -10.98 17.02 12.54
C ASN A 281 -10.09 18.23 12.15
N GLU A 282 -10.70 19.25 11.54
CA GLU A 282 -9.98 20.44 11.08
C GLU A 282 -9.29 21.20 12.22
N ASP A 283 -9.92 21.27 13.39
CA ASP A 283 -9.32 21.88 14.58
C ASP A 283 -8.07 21.13 15.04
N GLY A 284 -8.09 19.80 14.99
CA GLY A 284 -6.95 18.94 15.29
C GLY A 284 -5.81 19.11 14.29
N ILE A 285 -6.11 19.25 12.99
CA ILE A 285 -5.12 19.62 11.96
C ILE A 285 -4.51 20.98 12.25
N GLY A 286 -5.36 21.98 12.51
CA GLY A 286 -4.91 23.33 12.84
C GLY A 286 -4.07 23.38 14.11
N ASN A 287 -4.42 22.56 15.12
CA ASN A 287 -3.66 22.44 16.36
C ASN A 287 -2.29 21.78 16.13
N MET A 288 -2.26 20.67 15.39
CA MET A 288 -1.02 19.98 15.03
C MET A 288 -0.07 20.87 14.24
N CYS A 289 -0.56 21.82 13.43
CA CYS A 289 0.30 22.73 12.65
C CYS A 289 0.90 23.90 13.45
N LYS A 290 0.51 24.09 14.72
CA LYS A 290 1.06 25.10 15.62
C LYS A 290 2.24 24.54 16.41
N CYS A 291 3.05 25.41 17.00
CA CYS A 291 4.14 25.02 17.88
C CYS A 291 3.97 25.67 19.25
N MET A 292 4.38 24.96 20.30
CA MET A 292 4.40 25.46 21.67
C MET A 292 5.32 26.67 21.80
N GLY A 293 6.52 26.58 21.24
CA GLY A 293 7.43 27.72 21.02
C GLY A 293 7.86 28.47 22.28
N PHE A 294 8.00 27.77 23.41
CA PHE A 294 8.47 28.37 24.67
C PHE A 294 9.83 27.84 25.14
N ALA A 295 10.61 27.20 24.26
CA ALA A 295 12.03 26.91 24.54
C ALA A 295 12.86 28.20 24.67
N ALA A 296 13.84 28.21 25.58
CA ALA A 296 14.84 29.26 25.68
C ALA A 296 15.78 29.26 24.46
N GLU A 297 16.47 30.38 24.18
CA GLU A 297 17.30 30.60 22.99
C GLU A 297 18.41 29.55 22.77
N GLY A 298 18.85 28.86 23.83
CA GLY A 298 19.84 27.79 23.77
C GLY A 298 19.29 26.39 23.45
N GLY A 299 17.98 26.18 23.57
CA GLY A 299 17.33 24.88 23.39
C GLY A 299 17.23 24.48 21.91
N LYS A 300 17.63 23.26 21.58
CA LYS A 300 17.63 22.75 20.20
C LYS A 300 17.16 21.32 20.10
N VAL A 301 16.26 21.02 19.17
CA VAL A 301 15.77 19.67 18.91
C VAL A 301 16.90 18.71 18.51
N GLU A 302 17.97 19.23 17.89
CA GLU A 302 19.14 18.43 17.52
C GLU A 302 19.83 17.81 18.74
N TYR A 303 19.89 18.51 19.88
CA TYR A 303 20.46 17.93 21.12
C TYR A 303 19.62 16.76 21.64
N ALA A 304 18.30 16.83 21.47
CA ALA A 304 17.42 15.72 21.78
C ALA A 304 17.66 14.54 20.83
N TYR A 305 17.81 14.77 19.53
CA TYR A 305 18.12 13.72 18.55
C TYR A 305 19.46 13.03 18.85
N GLU A 306 20.52 13.82 19.09
CA GLU A 306 21.83 13.30 19.48
C GLU A 306 21.77 12.53 20.80
N GLY A 307 21.02 13.04 21.79
CA GLY A 307 20.82 12.39 23.08
C GLY A 307 20.20 11.00 22.95
N VAL A 308 19.07 10.91 22.25
CA VAL A 308 18.38 9.63 22.01
C VAL A 308 19.26 8.68 21.20
N LYS A 309 20.00 9.19 20.21
CA LYS A 309 20.93 8.37 19.43
C LYS A 309 22.03 7.76 20.30
N LYS A 310 22.68 8.55 21.15
CA LYS A 310 23.73 8.04 22.06
C LYS A 310 23.16 7.07 23.10
N LEU A 311 21.96 7.31 23.62
CA LEU A 311 21.29 6.38 24.54
C LEU A 311 21.01 5.04 23.86
N ARG A 312 20.48 5.06 22.64
CA ARG A 312 20.23 3.85 21.83
C ARG A 312 21.53 3.10 21.52
N GLU A 313 22.57 3.78 21.09
CA GLU A 313 23.90 3.18 20.86
C GLU A 313 24.51 2.58 22.13
N ALA A 314 24.19 3.14 23.30
CA ALA A 314 24.60 2.63 24.60
C ALA A 314 23.76 1.44 25.10
N GLY A 315 22.74 1.01 24.33
CA GLY A 315 21.84 -0.10 24.68
C GLY A 315 20.72 0.28 25.65
N ILE A 316 20.42 1.57 25.82
CA ILE A 316 19.27 2.02 26.60
C ILE A 316 18.00 1.85 25.77
N ASP A 317 16.96 1.32 26.40
CA ASP A 317 15.66 1.12 25.76
C ASP A 317 14.98 2.47 25.54
N ILE A 318 14.69 2.76 24.28
CA ILE A 318 13.91 3.92 23.84
C ILE A 318 12.48 3.45 23.59
N LEU A 319 11.51 4.12 24.21
CA LEU A 319 10.08 3.83 24.07
C LEU A 319 9.39 4.93 23.27
N CYS A 320 8.47 4.56 22.39
CA CYS A 320 7.71 5.50 21.58
C CYS A 320 6.52 6.04 22.38
N GLY A 321 6.42 7.36 22.50
CA GLY A 321 5.24 8.04 23.00
C GLY A 321 5.19 9.48 22.48
N SER A 322 3.99 10.03 22.40
CA SER A 322 3.79 11.27 21.65
C SER A 322 3.73 12.53 22.50
N ASP A 323 3.43 12.40 23.79
CA ASP A 323 3.02 13.51 24.66
C ASP A 323 1.83 14.31 24.09
N SER A 324 0.95 13.62 23.35
CA SER A 324 -0.25 14.27 22.83
C SER A 324 -1.15 14.69 23.98
N ALA A 325 -1.47 15.98 24.03
CA ALA A 325 -2.40 16.54 25.00
C ALA A 325 -3.48 17.38 24.31
N GLY A 326 -4.70 17.34 24.85
CA GLY A 326 -5.83 18.13 24.34
C GLY A 326 -5.55 19.64 24.26
N PRO A 327 -5.03 20.28 25.33
CA PRO A 327 -4.74 21.71 25.33
C PRO A 327 -3.38 22.08 24.72
N ALA A 328 -2.44 21.13 24.64
CA ALA A 328 -1.13 21.41 24.03
C ALA A 328 -1.24 21.48 22.51
N VAL A 329 -0.27 22.16 21.89
CA VAL A 329 -0.22 22.35 20.45
C VAL A 329 0.96 21.64 19.80
N GLY A 330 0.81 21.30 18.52
CA GLY A 330 1.85 20.63 17.74
C GLY A 330 1.85 19.10 17.80
N THR A 331 0.90 18.51 18.52
CA THR A 331 0.72 17.05 18.64
C THR A 331 -0.75 16.66 18.41
N ALA A 332 -0.99 15.40 18.06
CA ALA A 332 -2.33 14.85 17.92
C ALA A 332 -2.37 13.37 18.33
N TYR A 333 -3.37 12.99 19.13
CA TYR A 333 -3.56 11.61 19.60
C TYR A 333 -3.52 10.63 18.43
N GLY A 334 -2.69 9.60 18.56
CA GLY A 334 -2.52 8.58 17.52
C GLY A 334 -1.62 9.03 16.37
N LEU A 335 -1.93 10.13 15.68
CA LEU A 335 -1.16 10.58 14.52
C LEU A 335 0.30 10.90 14.87
N SER A 336 0.54 11.54 16.01
CA SER A 336 1.90 11.87 16.45
C SER A 336 2.75 10.63 16.78
N MET A 337 2.17 9.44 17.00
CA MET A 337 2.94 8.20 17.11
C MET A 337 3.61 7.83 15.78
N HIS A 338 2.93 8.02 14.65
CA HIS A 338 3.53 7.77 13.34
C HIS A 338 4.65 8.78 13.04
N GLN A 339 4.47 10.03 13.48
CA GLN A 339 5.49 11.06 13.36
C GLN A 339 6.71 10.75 14.26
N GLU A 340 6.50 10.26 15.48
CA GLU A 340 7.59 9.84 16.38
C GLU A 340 8.39 8.66 15.77
N LEU A 341 7.69 7.65 15.23
CA LEU A 341 8.32 6.53 14.52
C LEU A 341 9.16 7.00 13.31
N HIS A 342 8.66 7.97 12.55
CA HIS A 342 9.40 8.60 11.46
C HIS A 342 10.68 9.27 11.97
N ILE A 343 10.60 10.03 13.06
CA ILE A 343 11.78 10.69 13.67
C ILE A 343 12.79 9.64 14.16
N PHE A 344 12.34 8.55 14.78
CA PHE A 344 13.23 7.48 15.24
C PHE A 344 14.04 6.86 14.09
N VAL A 345 13.43 6.64 12.93
CA VAL A 345 14.15 6.09 11.77
C VAL A 345 15.02 7.16 11.10
N HIS A 346 14.46 8.33 10.80
CA HIS A 346 15.11 9.30 9.92
C HIS A 346 16.01 10.33 10.61
N LYS A 347 15.85 10.54 11.93
CA LYS A 347 16.67 11.48 12.71
C LYS A 347 17.57 10.77 13.72
N VAL A 348 17.05 9.76 14.42
CA VAL A 348 17.82 9.01 15.43
C VAL A 348 18.64 7.88 14.81
N GLY A 349 18.20 7.33 13.67
CA GLY A 349 18.91 6.26 12.96
C GLY A 349 18.57 4.85 13.46
N MET A 350 17.36 4.64 13.97
CA MET A 350 16.83 3.30 14.22
C MET A 350 16.47 2.59 12.91
N THR A 351 16.59 1.27 12.90
CA THR A 351 15.92 0.45 11.89
C THR A 351 14.40 0.51 12.07
N PRO A 352 13.59 0.34 11.02
CA PRO A 352 12.13 0.30 11.17
C PRO A 352 11.65 -0.77 12.17
N ALA A 353 12.32 -1.93 12.23
CA ALA A 353 12.01 -2.96 13.22
C ALA A 353 12.27 -2.49 14.66
N GLU A 354 13.38 -1.79 14.94
CA GLU A 354 13.64 -1.19 16.26
C GLU A 354 12.57 -0.16 16.63
N ALA A 355 12.20 0.72 15.69
CA ALA A 355 11.15 1.71 15.90
C ALA A 355 9.80 1.03 16.20
N LEU A 356 9.40 0.00 15.46
CA LEU A 356 8.17 -0.74 15.74
C LEU A 356 8.19 -1.45 17.10
N ARG A 357 9.33 -2.03 17.52
CA ARG A 357 9.47 -2.60 18.88
C ARG A 357 9.28 -1.54 19.96
N SER A 358 9.84 -0.35 19.75
CA SER A 358 9.72 0.78 20.68
C SER A 358 8.28 1.24 20.89
N ALA A 359 7.36 0.94 19.97
CA ALA A 359 5.93 1.26 20.08
C ALA A 359 5.04 0.03 20.38
N THR A 360 5.62 -1.14 20.66
CA THR A 360 4.87 -2.39 20.86
C THR A 360 5.44 -3.21 22.02
N SER A 361 6.26 -4.22 21.72
CA SER A 361 6.74 -5.23 22.68
C SER A 361 7.63 -4.62 23.76
N LEU A 362 8.42 -3.61 23.41
CA LEU A 362 9.36 -3.00 24.35
C LEU A 362 8.63 -2.17 25.41
N VAL A 363 7.57 -1.45 25.02
CA VAL A 363 6.69 -0.74 25.95
C VAL A 363 6.02 -1.74 26.89
N ALA A 364 5.37 -2.78 26.33
CA ALA A 364 4.71 -3.79 27.14
C ALA A 364 5.68 -4.48 28.12
N LYS A 365 6.92 -4.76 27.69
CA LYS A 365 7.96 -5.31 28.55
C LYS A 365 8.36 -4.36 29.67
N ARG A 366 8.66 -3.10 29.36
CA ARG A 366 9.15 -2.11 30.35
C ARG A 366 8.09 -1.70 31.35
N PHE A 367 6.84 -1.55 30.90
CA PHE A 367 5.67 -1.26 31.76
C PHE A 367 5.01 -2.52 32.35
N GLN A 368 5.55 -3.71 32.09
CA GLN A 368 5.05 -4.99 32.61
C GLN A 368 3.59 -5.32 32.21
N PHE A 369 3.18 -4.90 31.02
CA PHE A 369 1.89 -5.33 30.44
C PHE A 369 2.02 -6.75 29.91
N THR A 370 1.40 -7.71 30.59
CA THR A 370 1.54 -9.14 30.28
C THR A 370 0.59 -9.65 29.20
N ASP A 371 -0.39 -8.84 28.79
CA ASP A 371 -1.51 -9.24 27.94
C ASP A 371 -1.47 -8.67 26.51
N ARG A 372 -0.46 -7.84 26.17
CA ARG A 372 -0.41 -7.07 24.91
C ARG A 372 1.02 -6.78 24.43
N GLY A 373 1.15 -6.03 23.35
CA GLY A 373 2.41 -5.55 22.79
C GLY A 373 3.14 -6.56 21.89
N ARG A 374 2.63 -7.79 21.79
CA ARG A 374 3.10 -8.81 20.85
C ARG A 374 1.94 -9.51 20.19
N ILE A 375 2.17 -10.09 19.01
CA ILE A 375 1.25 -11.07 18.43
C ILE A 375 1.75 -12.45 18.84
N ALA A 376 1.19 -12.98 19.93
CA ALA A 376 1.53 -14.29 20.48
C ALA A 376 0.29 -14.94 21.11
N GLU A 377 0.28 -16.27 21.18
CA GLU A 377 -0.85 -17.04 21.72
C GLU A 377 -1.21 -16.62 23.15
N GLY A 378 -2.52 -16.53 23.43
CA GLY A 378 -3.07 -16.14 24.73
C GLY A 378 -3.13 -14.62 24.99
N LEU A 379 -2.42 -13.80 24.22
CA LEU A 379 -2.46 -12.33 24.33
C LEU A 379 -3.75 -11.75 23.72
N ASN A 380 -4.09 -10.52 24.10
CA ASN A 380 -5.20 -9.79 23.49
C ASN A 380 -4.96 -9.64 21.99
N ALA A 381 -6.01 -9.79 21.20
CA ALA A 381 -5.98 -9.53 19.77
C ALA A 381 -6.03 -8.01 19.48
N ASP A 382 -5.01 -7.31 19.98
CA ASP A 382 -4.71 -5.92 19.67
C ASP A 382 -3.83 -5.89 18.42
N LEU A 383 -4.42 -5.60 17.25
CA LEU A 383 -3.79 -5.79 15.95
C LEU A 383 -3.89 -4.54 15.09
N LEU A 384 -2.83 -4.23 14.36
CA LEU A 384 -2.78 -3.18 13.35
C LEU A 384 -2.41 -3.80 12.00
N LEU A 385 -3.33 -3.76 11.03
CA LEU A 385 -3.10 -4.20 9.66
C LEU A 385 -2.82 -2.98 8.77
N VAL A 386 -1.68 -3.00 8.09
CA VAL A 386 -1.26 -1.95 7.16
C VAL A 386 -1.01 -2.52 5.76
N GLU A 387 -1.34 -1.76 4.73
CA GLU A 387 -0.98 -2.10 3.35
C GLU A 387 0.49 -1.73 3.08
N GLY A 388 1.28 -2.71 2.62
CA GLY A 388 2.72 -2.55 2.40
C GLY A 388 3.58 -3.13 3.52
N ASN A 389 4.87 -2.75 3.54
CA ASN A 389 5.87 -3.27 4.47
C ASN A 389 6.46 -2.16 5.35
N PRO A 390 5.99 -1.97 6.59
CA PRO A 390 6.55 -0.99 7.52
C PRO A 390 7.96 -1.34 8.02
N LEU A 391 8.47 -2.54 7.72
CA LEU A 391 9.86 -2.93 7.99
C LEU A 391 10.83 -2.40 6.93
N GLU A 392 10.33 -1.99 5.76
CA GLU A 392 11.10 -1.35 4.69
C GLU A 392 10.91 0.17 4.68
N ASP A 393 9.67 0.63 4.91
CA ASP A 393 9.31 2.05 4.98
C ASP A 393 8.42 2.30 6.19
N ILE A 394 8.95 2.95 7.22
CA ILE A 394 8.22 3.17 8.49
C ILE A 394 6.95 4.01 8.31
N ASP A 395 6.90 4.88 7.29
CA ASP A 395 5.73 5.70 6.99
C ASP A 395 4.56 4.87 6.45
N ALA A 396 4.79 3.62 6.03
CA ALA A 396 3.75 2.68 5.67
C ALA A 396 2.85 2.32 6.87
N THR A 397 3.26 2.62 8.11
CA THR A 397 2.39 2.48 9.30
C THR A 397 1.09 3.28 9.20
N LEU A 398 1.07 4.39 8.43
CA LEU A 398 -0.14 5.18 8.15
C LEU A 398 -1.05 4.57 7.06
N ASN A 399 -0.62 3.53 6.35
CA ASN A 399 -1.44 2.85 5.34
C ASN A 399 -2.44 1.86 5.96
N ILE A 400 -3.19 2.31 6.97
CA ILE A 400 -4.01 1.45 7.81
C ILE A 400 -5.21 0.87 7.03
N ARG A 401 -5.43 -0.44 7.20
CA ARG A 401 -6.54 -1.20 6.60
C ARG A 401 -7.41 -1.90 7.63
N GLY A 402 -6.92 -2.09 8.86
CA GLY A 402 -7.69 -2.64 9.96
C GLY A 402 -7.01 -2.35 11.30
N VAL A 403 -7.81 -2.08 12.33
CA VAL A 403 -7.35 -1.93 13.72
C VAL A 403 -8.28 -2.75 14.59
N TRP A 404 -7.75 -3.62 15.43
CA TRP A 404 -8.52 -4.40 16.39
C TRP A 404 -8.04 -4.09 17.79
N ARG A 405 -8.97 -3.95 18.73
CA ARG A 405 -8.70 -3.99 20.17
C ARG A 405 -9.51 -5.13 20.77
N ASP A 406 -8.87 -6.02 21.52
CA ASP A 406 -9.49 -7.24 22.05
C ASP A 406 -10.28 -8.02 20.97
N GLY A 407 -9.71 -8.10 19.76
CA GLY A 407 -10.32 -8.76 18.59
C GLY A 407 -11.57 -8.07 18.03
N SER A 408 -11.93 -6.88 18.51
CA SER A 408 -13.03 -6.08 17.98
C SER A 408 -12.50 -5.08 16.96
N LEU A 409 -12.98 -5.18 15.71
CA LEU A 409 -12.57 -4.30 14.61
C LEU A 409 -13.09 -2.89 14.82
N CYS A 410 -12.21 -1.90 14.72
CA CYS A 410 -12.57 -0.49 14.74
C CYS A 410 -13.46 -0.14 13.53
N SER A 411 -14.61 0.47 13.78
CA SER A 411 -15.64 0.72 12.75
C SER A 411 -15.12 1.55 11.57
N THR A 412 -14.14 2.43 11.82
CA THR A 412 -13.47 3.28 10.82
C THR A 412 -12.86 2.48 9.66
N TYR A 413 -12.54 1.20 9.90
CA TYR A 413 -11.84 0.35 8.95
C TYR A 413 -12.68 -0.77 8.35
N VAL A 414 -13.98 -0.86 8.68
CA VAL A 414 -14.86 -1.92 8.18
C VAL A 414 -14.90 -1.97 6.66
N GLU A 415 -15.03 -0.80 6.01
CA GLU A 415 -15.07 -0.72 4.54
C GLU A 415 -13.70 -1.00 3.90
N LYS A 416 -12.62 -0.45 4.48
CA LYS A 416 -11.23 -0.59 3.97
C LYS A 416 -10.70 -2.02 4.10
N LEU A 417 -11.09 -2.72 5.17
CA LEU A 417 -10.79 -4.12 5.34
C LEU A 417 -11.55 -4.98 4.31
N GLY A 418 -12.59 -4.43 3.68
CA GLY A 418 -13.57 -5.17 2.92
C GLY A 418 -14.47 -5.97 3.86
N THR A 419 -15.60 -6.46 3.35
CA THR A 419 -16.25 -7.57 4.05
C THR A 419 -15.21 -8.68 4.12
N GLY A 420 -14.75 -9.02 5.34
CA GLY A 420 -14.10 -10.30 5.53
C GLY A 420 -14.90 -11.33 4.77
N VAL A 421 -14.23 -12.25 4.11
CA VAL A 421 -14.92 -13.40 3.55
C VAL A 421 -15.52 -14.07 4.78
N GLU A 422 -16.78 -13.77 5.12
CA GLU A 422 -17.63 -14.81 5.66
C GLU A 422 -17.38 -15.97 4.71
N PRO A 423 -16.93 -17.15 5.20
CA PRO A 423 -16.66 -18.28 4.32
C PRO A 423 -17.86 -18.35 3.39
N LEU A 424 -17.62 -18.03 2.11
CA LEU A 424 -18.65 -17.58 1.17
C LEU A 424 -19.97 -18.19 1.59
N GLY A 425 -20.85 -17.39 2.21
CA GLY A 425 -22.13 -17.87 2.67
C GLY A 425 -22.94 -18.24 1.43
N ALA A 426 -22.75 -19.49 0.97
CA ALA A 426 -23.09 -20.10 -0.32
C ALA A 426 -21.96 -20.35 -1.35
N ALA A 427 -20.71 -20.64 -0.96
CA ALA A 427 -19.78 -21.45 -1.79
C ALA A 427 -19.49 -22.85 -1.23
N HIS A 428 -20.23 -23.28 -0.21
CA HIS A 428 -20.24 -24.68 0.23
C HIS A 428 -20.91 -25.65 -0.77
N GLU A 429 -21.25 -25.23 -1.99
CA GLU A 429 -21.98 -26.09 -2.96
C GLU A 429 -21.48 -26.01 -4.41
N PHE A 430 -20.27 -25.52 -4.68
CA PHE A 430 -19.73 -25.51 -6.04
C PHE A 430 -18.79 -26.69 -6.31
N ALA A 431 -17.88 -26.99 -5.38
CA ALA A 431 -17.03 -28.17 -5.46
C ALA A 431 -17.68 -29.37 -4.77
N GLU A 432 -17.43 -30.57 -5.29
CA GLU A 432 -17.79 -31.82 -4.62
C GLU A 432 -16.75 -32.14 -3.52
N LYS A 433 -16.98 -33.22 -2.76
CA LYS A 433 -16.14 -33.59 -1.60
C LYS A 433 -14.66 -33.82 -1.95
N ASP A 434 -14.35 -34.06 -3.22
CA ASP A 434 -12.99 -34.25 -3.74
C ASP A 434 -12.29 -32.93 -4.12
N GLY A 435 -12.93 -31.78 -3.86
CA GLY A 435 -12.38 -30.46 -4.17
C GLY A 435 -12.56 -30.02 -5.62
N GLN A 436 -13.19 -30.85 -6.47
CA GLN A 436 -13.40 -30.60 -7.88
C GLN A 436 -14.72 -29.86 -8.12
N PHE A 437 -14.70 -28.79 -8.93
CA PHE A 437 -15.91 -28.15 -9.41
C PHE A 437 -16.52 -28.92 -10.59
N ARG A 438 -17.76 -29.40 -10.42
CA ARG A 438 -18.55 -30.02 -11.50
C ARG A 438 -19.78 -29.17 -11.80
N ARG A 439 -19.87 -28.68 -13.04
CA ARG A 439 -20.99 -27.84 -13.48
C ARG A 439 -22.25 -28.70 -13.54
N LYS A 440 -23.26 -28.34 -12.74
CA LYS A 440 -24.60 -28.95 -12.82
C LYS A 440 -25.25 -28.61 -14.17
N PRO A 441 -25.93 -29.57 -14.84
CA PRO A 441 -26.59 -29.33 -16.11
C PRO A 441 -27.78 -28.37 -15.97
N SER A 442 -28.07 -27.65 -17.04
CA SER A 442 -29.24 -26.77 -17.19
C SER A 442 -30.53 -27.60 -17.17
N ALA A 443 -31.56 -27.11 -16.45
CA ALA A 443 -32.76 -27.88 -16.12
C ALA A 443 -33.90 -27.77 -17.15
N PHE A 444 -34.01 -26.64 -17.86
CA PHE A 444 -35.02 -26.43 -18.90
C PHE A 444 -34.37 -26.64 -20.26
N ARG A 445 -34.83 -27.65 -21.00
CA ARG A 445 -34.18 -28.16 -22.22
C ARG A 445 -35.17 -28.39 -23.37
N ASN A 446 -36.32 -27.72 -23.38
CA ASN A 446 -37.24 -27.78 -24.52
C ASN A 446 -36.64 -27.01 -25.71
N PHE A 447 -37.19 -27.23 -26.90
CA PHE A 447 -36.65 -26.69 -28.15
C PHE A 447 -37.73 -25.98 -28.95
N ILE A 448 -37.44 -24.77 -29.44
CA ILE A 448 -38.32 -24.07 -30.38
C ILE A 448 -38.15 -24.70 -31.75
N SER A 449 -39.25 -24.96 -32.47
CA SER A 449 -39.20 -25.58 -33.79
C SER A 449 -39.93 -24.75 -34.86
N SER A 450 -39.43 -24.80 -36.07
CA SER A 450 -40.07 -24.26 -37.28
C SER A 450 -41.36 -24.99 -37.67
N ASP A 451 -41.60 -26.20 -37.13
CA ASP A 451 -42.89 -26.89 -37.26
C ASP A 451 -43.98 -26.16 -36.47
N ALA A 452 -45.00 -25.68 -37.18
CA ALA A 452 -46.15 -24.99 -36.60
C ALA A 452 -46.96 -25.86 -35.61
N ASN A 453 -46.85 -27.18 -35.69
CA ASN A 453 -47.51 -28.12 -34.78
C ASN A 453 -46.67 -28.50 -33.56
N SER A 454 -45.44 -28.00 -33.46
CA SER A 454 -44.58 -28.28 -32.31
C SER A 454 -45.16 -27.69 -31.02
N GLU A 455 -44.62 -28.12 -29.87
CA GLU A 455 -45.04 -27.56 -28.59
C GLU A 455 -44.69 -26.05 -28.48
N PHE A 456 -43.53 -25.68 -29.02
CA PHE A 456 -42.98 -24.34 -29.03
C PHE A 456 -42.65 -23.93 -30.48
N PRO A 457 -43.66 -23.59 -31.31
CA PRO A 457 -43.43 -23.18 -32.69
C PRO A 457 -42.75 -21.81 -32.75
N ALA A 458 -41.87 -21.61 -33.74
CA ALA A 458 -41.23 -20.33 -34.01
C ALA A 458 -42.28 -19.30 -34.46
N GLU A 459 -42.62 -18.37 -33.56
CA GLU A 459 -43.65 -17.36 -33.77
C GLU A 459 -43.12 -15.98 -33.39
N LYS A 460 -43.46 -14.97 -34.21
CA LYS A 460 -43.16 -13.58 -33.92
C LYS A 460 -43.84 -13.14 -32.62
N ASP A 461 -43.15 -12.36 -31.81
CA ASP A 461 -43.65 -11.74 -30.58
C ASP A 461 -44.06 -12.74 -29.48
N ARG A 462 -43.77 -14.04 -29.61
CA ARG A 462 -44.08 -15.05 -28.58
C ARG A 462 -43.00 -15.18 -27.52
N TYR A 463 -41.73 -15.02 -27.87
CA TYR A 463 -40.62 -15.37 -26.99
C TYR A 463 -39.91 -14.14 -26.42
N ALA A 464 -39.39 -14.28 -25.20
CA ALA A 464 -38.52 -13.30 -24.56
C ALA A 464 -37.21 -13.97 -24.09
N LEU A 465 -36.08 -13.35 -24.38
CA LEU A 465 -34.75 -13.76 -23.94
C LEU A 465 -34.33 -12.87 -22.78
N TYR A 466 -34.22 -13.47 -21.59
CA TYR A 466 -33.72 -12.81 -20.40
C TYR A 466 -32.20 -13.03 -20.27
N ILE A 467 -31.44 -11.93 -20.17
CA ILE A 467 -29.96 -11.95 -20.09
C ILE A 467 -29.42 -11.05 -18.98
N HIS A 468 -28.13 -11.17 -18.69
CA HIS A 468 -27.35 -10.14 -18.01
C HIS A 468 -26.12 -9.83 -18.86
N MET A 469 -25.82 -8.54 -19.11
CA MET A 469 -24.76 -8.13 -20.06
C MET A 469 -23.36 -8.55 -19.62
N GLY A 470 -23.13 -8.69 -18.31
CA GLY A 470 -21.86 -9.21 -17.76
C GLY A 470 -21.71 -10.74 -17.79
N CYS A 471 -22.72 -11.51 -18.23
CA CYS A 471 -22.63 -12.97 -18.29
C CYS A 471 -22.19 -13.43 -19.70
N PRO A 472 -21.02 -14.06 -19.88
CA PRO A 472 -20.54 -14.47 -21.20
C PRO A 472 -21.45 -15.51 -21.87
N TRP A 473 -22.07 -16.39 -21.07
CA TRP A 473 -23.02 -17.41 -21.55
C TRP A 473 -24.32 -16.80 -22.09
N ALA A 474 -24.80 -15.72 -21.48
CA ALA A 474 -25.99 -15.01 -21.96
C ALA A 474 -25.65 -14.05 -23.11
N HIS A 475 -24.44 -13.49 -23.11
CA HIS A 475 -23.95 -12.61 -24.16
C HIS A 475 -23.93 -13.32 -25.52
N ARG A 476 -23.49 -14.58 -25.60
CA ARG A 476 -23.48 -15.35 -26.86
C ARG A 476 -24.88 -15.54 -27.47
N THR A 477 -25.91 -15.74 -26.65
CA THR A 477 -27.29 -15.86 -27.15
C THR A 477 -27.81 -14.56 -27.74
N ASN A 478 -27.46 -13.42 -27.14
CA ASN A 478 -27.84 -12.12 -27.66
C ASN A 478 -27.07 -11.76 -28.94
N LEU A 479 -25.79 -12.14 -29.03
CA LEU A 479 -24.99 -11.97 -30.24
C LEU A 479 -25.62 -12.67 -31.45
N VAL A 480 -25.99 -13.95 -31.29
CA VAL A 480 -26.63 -14.71 -32.38
C VAL A 480 -28.00 -14.15 -32.72
N ARG A 481 -28.81 -13.78 -31.72
CA ARG A 481 -30.09 -13.08 -31.92
C ARG A 481 -29.91 -11.86 -32.84
N SER A 482 -28.88 -11.06 -32.59
CA SER A 482 -28.60 -9.87 -33.40
C SER A 482 -28.03 -10.17 -34.79
N LEU A 483 -27.11 -11.13 -34.90
CA LEU A 483 -26.57 -11.55 -36.20
C LEU A 483 -27.65 -12.14 -37.14
N LYS A 484 -28.71 -12.69 -36.57
CA LYS A 484 -29.84 -13.27 -37.30
C LYS A 484 -30.99 -12.27 -37.54
N GLY A 485 -30.89 -11.05 -37.04
CA GLY A 485 -31.94 -10.03 -37.19
C GLY A 485 -33.23 -10.37 -36.43
N LEU A 486 -33.12 -11.08 -35.31
CA LEU A 486 -34.27 -11.55 -34.51
C LEU A 486 -34.75 -10.49 -33.50
N GLU A 487 -34.27 -9.25 -33.59
CA GLU A 487 -34.56 -8.19 -32.62
C GLU A 487 -36.06 -7.93 -32.45
N GLU A 488 -36.77 -7.90 -33.58
CA GLU A 488 -38.21 -7.65 -33.70
C GLU A 488 -39.06 -8.93 -33.57
N ILE A 489 -38.44 -10.07 -33.27
CA ILE A 489 -39.10 -11.39 -33.19
C ILE A 489 -39.02 -11.96 -31.78
N VAL A 490 -37.84 -11.90 -31.16
CA VAL A 490 -37.57 -12.35 -29.80
C VAL A 490 -37.24 -11.13 -28.95
N GLN A 491 -38.09 -10.83 -27.97
CA GLN A 491 -37.90 -9.68 -27.08
C GLN A 491 -36.65 -9.88 -26.21
N LEU A 492 -35.83 -8.84 -26.00
CA LEU A 492 -34.69 -8.89 -25.08
C LEU A 492 -35.05 -8.21 -23.75
N ILE A 493 -34.81 -8.90 -22.63
CA ILE A 493 -34.97 -8.34 -21.29
C ILE A 493 -33.64 -8.50 -20.54
N VAL A 494 -33.10 -7.39 -20.03
CA VAL A 494 -31.77 -7.34 -19.43
C VAL A 494 -31.88 -7.12 -17.92
N TRP A 495 -31.39 -8.07 -17.13
CA TRP A 495 -31.16 -7.92 -15.69
C TRP A 495 -29.90 -7.11 -15.42
N ASP A 496 -29.78 -6.49 -14.24
CA ASP A 496 -28.59 -5.79 -13.75
C ASP A 496 -28.01 -6.40 -12.46
N THR A 497 -26.95 -5.79 -11.91
CA THR A 497 -26.19 -6.29 -10.76
C THR A 497 -26.70 -5.83 -9.40
N SER A 498 -27.78 -5.03 -9.33
CA SER A 498 -28.14 -4.26 -8.13
C SER A 498 -28.59 -5.07 -6.90
N LEU A 499 -29.08 -6.30 -7.09
CA LEU A 499 -29.67 -7.13 -6.02
C LEU A 499 -28.97 -8.48 -5.82
N VAL A 500 -27.77 -8.67 -6.39
CA VAL A 500 -26.99 -9.92 -6.22
C VAL A 500 -26.61 -10.16 -4.74
N HIS A 501 -26.53 -9.09 -3.95
CA HIS A 501 -26.10 -9.10 -2.55
C HIS A 501 -27.12 -9.70 -1.55
N GLU A 502 -28.39 -9.91 -1.91
CA GLU A 502 -29.42 -10.42 -0.98
C GLU A 502 -29.71 -11.94 -1.10
N LYS A 503 -28.86 -12.74 -1.75
CA LYS A 503 -29.10 -14.18 -2.03
C LYS A 503 -30.36 -14.48 -2.87
N LYS A 504 -30.87 -13.50 -3.64
CA LYS A 504 -32.11 -13.62 -4.44
C LYS A 504 -31.89 -13.75 -5.96
N GLY A 505 -30.64 -13.87 -6.43
CA GLY A 505 -30.31 -14.02 -7.86
C GLY A 505 -30.16 -12.68 -8.62
N TRP A 506 -30.33 -12.72 -9.94
CA TRP A 506 -30.26 -11.53 -10.82
C TRP A 506 -31.46 -10.61 -10.60
N GLY A 507 -31.25 -9.29 -10.53
CA GLY A 507 -32.29 -8.29 -10.20
C GLY A 507 -32.37 -7.11 -11.18
N MET A 508 -33.27 -6.16 -10.90
CA MET A 508 -33.43 -4.90 -11.65
C MET A 508 -33.42 -3.69 -10.70
N SER A 509 -32.68 -2.65 -11.06
CA SER A 509 -32.60 -1.33 -10.41
C SER A 509 -33.11 -0.19 -11.27
N GLY A 510 -33.50 -0.45 -12.52
CA GLY A 510 -33.93 0.58 -13.46
C GLY A 510 -32.80 1.38 -14.12
N LYS A 511 -31.51 0.97 -13.99
CA LYS A 511 -30.39 1.73 -14.58
C LYS A 511 -29.26 0.84 -15.16
N PRO A 512 -29.01 0.86 -16.48
CA PRO A 512 -29.86 1.38 -17.57
C PRO A 512 -30.89 0.31 -17.97
N GLY A 513 -32.17 0.49 -17.67
CA GLY A 513 -33.17 -0.52 -18.02
C GLY A 513 -34.49 -0.36 -17.28
N PHE A 514 -35.29 -1.41 -17.26
CA PHE A 514 -36.58 -1.40 -16.57
C PHE A 514 -36.38 -1.48 -15.05
N GLU A 515 -37.21 -0.74 -14.29
CA GLU A 515 -37.25 -0.86 -12.81
C GLU A 515 -37.80 -2.21 -12.36
N LYS A 516 -38.61 -2.85 -13.20
CA LYS A 516 -39.22 -4.17 -13.02
C LYS A 516 -39.32 -4.85 -14.38
N GLU A 517 -39.25 -6.17 -14.43
CA GLU A 517 -39.35 -6.84 -15.72
C GLU A 517 -40.75 -6.61 -16.33
N PRO A 518 -40.83 -6.39 -17.65
CA PRO A 518 -42.01 -5.78 -18.26
C PRO A 518 -43.22 -6.71 -18.43
N LEU A 519 -43.10 -8.03 -18.21
CA LEU A 519 -44.21 -8.96 -18.44
C LEU A 519 -45.12 -9.13 -17.22
N TYR A 520 -44.55 -9.17 -16.02
CA TYR A 520 -45.22 -9.50 -14.76
C TYR A 520 -44.84 -8.56 -13.61
N GLY A 521 -43.90 -7.63 -13.82
CA GLY A 521 -43.45 -6.68 -12.81
C GLY A 521 -42.51 -7.29 -11.76
N TYR A 522 -41.83 -8.40 -12.07
CA TYR A 522 -40.86 -9.00 -11.15
C TYR A 522 -39.58 -8.19 -11.02
N ILE A 523 -38.99 -8.23 -9.83
CA ILE A 523 -37.76 -7.49 -9.51
C ILE A 523 -36.53 -8.40 -9.44
N ASN A 524 -36.73 -9.72 -9.51
CA ASN A 524 -35.66 -10.70 -9.58
C ASN A 524 -36.02 -11.90 -10.47
N LEU A 525 -34.98 -12.56 -11.01
CA LEU A 525 -35.12 -13.71 -11.91
C LEU A 525 -35.71 -14.95 -11.21
N ARG A 526 -35.51 -15.09 -9.89
CA ARG A 526 -36.06 -16.21 -9.12
C ARG A 526 -37.58 -16.29 -9.26
N GLN A 527 -38.28 -15.15 -9.18
CA GLN A 527 -39.74 -15.09 -9.38
C GLN A 527 -40.18 -15.67 -10.73
N LEU A 528 -39.38 -15.49 -11.78
CA LEU A 528 -39.67 -16.04 -13.11
C LEU A 528 -39.52 -17.57 -13.15
N TYR A 529 -38.48 -18.11 -12.51
CA TYR A 529 -38.27 -19.56 -12.40
C TYR A 529 -39.33 -20.24 -11.53
N GLU A 530 -39.71 -19.61 -10.41
CA GLU A 530 -40.78 -20.09 -9.54
C GLU A 530 -42.15 -20.06 -10.25
N LYS A 531 -42.36 -19.10 -11.16
CA LYS A 531 -43.54 -19.07 -12.02
C LYS A 531 -43.57 -20.25 -13.01
N ALA A 532 -42.44 -20.58 -13.64
CA ALA A 532 -42.36 -21.72 -14.56
C ALA A 532 -42.46 -23.07 -13.84
N ASN A 533 -41.88 -23.18 -12.64
CA ASN A 533 -41.96 -24.37 -11.81
C ASN A 533 -41.88 -23.98 -10.32
N PRO A 534 -43.01 -24.01 -9.57
CA PRO A 534 -43.04 -23.65 -8.16
C PRO A 534 -42.21 -24.56 -7.25
N ARG A 535 -41.79 -25.73 -7.73
CA ARG A 535 -40.93 -26.69 -7.01
C ARG A 535 -39.51 -26.73 -7.58
N TYR A 536 -39.06 -25.65 -8.22
CA TYR A 536 -37.71 -25.60 -8.78
C TYR A 536 -36.65 -25.50 -7.67
N GLU A 537 -35.81 -26.53 -7.57
CA GLU A 537 -34.72 -26.63 -6.59
C GLU A 537 -33.33 -26.35 -7.19
N GLY A 538 -33.28 -25.95 -8.47
CA GLY A 538 -32.04 -25.66 -9.19
C GLY A 538 -31.54 -24.22 -9.06
N ARG A 539 -30.50 -23.88 -9.82
CA ARG A 539 -29.93 -22.52 -9.86
C ARG A 539 -30.72 -21.62 -10.81
N TYR A 540 -30.96 -20.38 -10.42
CA TYR A 540 -31.60 -19.36 -11.27
C TYR A 540 -30.55 -18.73 -12.19
N LEU A 541 -30.47 -19.22 -13.43
CA LEU A 541 -29.40 -18.88 -14.37
C LEU A 541 -29.91 -18.02 -15.53
N VAL A 542 -29.02 -17.18 -16.06
CA VAL A 542 -29.16 -16.55 -17.39
C VAL A 542 -28.21 -17.26 -18.38
N PRO A 543 -28.55 -17.36 -19.67
CA PRO A 543 -29.78 -16.86 -20.30
C PRO A 543 -31.02 -17.71 -19.97
N THR A 544 -32.20 -17.10 -20.09
CA THR A 544 -33.49 -17.79 -19.98
C THR A 544 -34.35 -17.43 -21.19
N LEU A 545 -34.72 -18.43 -22.00
CA LEU A 545 -35.66 -18.27 -23.10
C LEU A 545 -37.08 -18.59 -22.62
N TRP A 546 -37.94 -17.58 -22.60
CA TRP A 546 -39.29 -17.59 -22.05
C TRP A 546 -40.35 -17.61 -23.15
N ASP A 547 -41.39 -18.42 -22.97
CA ASP A 547 -42.59 -18.43 -23.80
C ASP A 547 -43.70 -17.60 -23.13
N LYS A 548 -44.11 -16.49 -23.77
CA LYS A 548 -45.16 -15.59 -23.24
C LYS A 548 -46.57 -16.18 -23.36
N LYS A 549 -46.82 -17.12 -24.26
CA LYS A 549 -48.14 -17.77 -24.42
C LYS A 549 -48.37 -18.85 -23.37
N LYS A 550 -47.35 -19.70 -23.15
CA LYS A 550 -47.41 -20.77 -22.15
C LYS A 550 -46.96 -20.34 -20.75
N GLU A 551 -46.40 -19.13 -20.64
CA GLU A 551 -45.86 -18.57 -19.40
C GLU A 551 -44.86 -19.51 -18.69
N THR A 552 -43.93 -20.07 -19.46
CA THR A 552 -42.91 -21.01 -18.95
C THR A 552 -41.55 -20.80 -19.60
N ILE A 553 -40.51 -21.37 -18.98
CA ILE A 553 -39.16 -21.39 -19.54
C ILE A 553 -39.07 -22.51 -20.59
N VAL A 554 -38.71 -22.14 -21.82
CA VAL A 554 -38.43 -23.10 -22.90
C VAL A 554 -37.07 -23.73 -22.66
N ASN A 555 -36.03 -22.90 -22.53
CA ASN A 555 -34.65 -23.37 -22.43
C ASN A 555 -33.78 -22.39 -21.63
N ASN A 556 -32.82 -22.92 -20.85
CA ASN A 556 -31.82 -22.12 -20.15
C ASN A 556 -30.37 -22.58 -20.41
N GLU A 557 -30.15 -23.41 -21.43
CA GLU A 557 -28.86 -23.77 -21.98
C GLU A 557 -28.50 -22.90 -23.18
N SER A 558 -27.59 -21.97 -22.96
CA SER A 558 -27.13 -21.02 -23.97
C SER A 558 -26.62 -21.63 -25.28
N SER A 559 -26.01 -22.83 -25.27
CA SER A 559 -25.56 -23.49 -26.52
C SER A 559 -26.70 -24.06 -27.34
N GLU A 560 -27.84 -24.39 -26.73
CA GLU A 560 -29.01 -24.88 -27.44
C GLU A 560 -29.85 -23.72 -27.97
N ILE A 561 -29.98 -22.65 -27.18
CA ILE A 561 -30.70 -21.44 -27.59
C ILE A 561 -30.09 -20.87 -28.88
N ILE A 562 -28.75 -20.81 -29.00
CA ILE A 562 -28.12 -20.34 -30.25
C ILE A 562 -28.43 -21.26 -31.44
N ARG A 563 -28.55 -22.58 -31.23
CA ARG A 563 -28.89 -23.53 -32.29
C ARG A 563 -30.32 -23.33 -32.77
N MET A 564 -31.26 -23.06 -31.87
CA MET A 564 -32.63 -22.67 -32.23
C MET A 564 -32.63 -21.39 -33.07
N PHE A 565 -31.82 -20.39 -32.69
CA PHE A 565 -31.74 -19.12 -33.41
C PHE A 565 -31.05 -19.22 -34.78
N TYR A 566 -30.23 -20.24 -35.02
CA TYR A 566 -29.61 -20.44 -36.34
C TYR A 566 -30.67 -20.68 -37.41
N THR A 567 -31.63 -21.58 -37.19
CA THR A 567 -32.51 -22.07 -38.26
C THR A 567 -34.00 -21.92 -38.01
N GLU A 568 -34.47 -22.05 -36.77
CA GLU A 568 -35.90 -22.30 -36.51
C GLU A 568 -36.78 -21.08 -36.80
N PHE A 569 -36.20 -19.88 -36.72
CA PHE A 569 -36.88 -18.63 -37.05
C PHE A 569 -36.66 -18.17 -38.51
N ASP A 570 -35.97 -18.95 -39.35
CA ASP A 570 -35.59 -18.53 -40.71
C ASP A 570 -36.79 -18.12 -41.58
N ALA A 571 -37.94 -18.78 -41.41
CA ALA A 571 -39.16 -18.46 -42.15
C ALA A 571 -39.70 -17.04 -41.85
N LEU A 572 -39.35 -16.47 -40.68
CA LEU A 572 -39.82 -15.16 -40.21
C LEU A 572 -38.87 -14.01 -40.53
N ILE A 573 -37.66 -14.30 -41.04
CA ILE A 573 -36.65 -13.30 -41.38
C ILE A 573 -36.39 -13.22 -42.90
N PRO A 574 -35.84 -12.08 -43.39
CA PRO A 574 -35.45 -11.92 -44.78
C PRO A 574 -34.49 -13.00 -45.27
N GLU A 575 -34.62 -13.37 -46.54
CA GLU A 575 -33.84 -14.47 -47.15
C GLU A 575 -32.33 -14.31 -46.95
N TYR A 576 -31.77 -13.11 -47.10
CA TYR A 576 -30.33 -12.85 -46.94
C TYR A 576 -29.79 -13.04 -45.51
N LEU A 577 -30.66 -13.14 -44.50
CA LEU A 577 -30.30 -13.43 -43.10
C LEU A 577 -30.51 -14.91 -42.71
N ARG A 578 -31.23 -15.69 -43.53
CA ARG A 578 -31.46 -17.12 -43.30
C ARG A 578 -30.17 -17.90 -43.31
N GLU A 579 -30.12 -18.99 -42.58
CA GLU A 579 -28.91 -19.81 -42.49
C GLU A 579 -28.66 -20.52 -43.82
N SER A 580 -29.73 -21.04 -44.41
CA SER A 580 -29.71 -21.78 -45.67
C SER A 580 -29.26 -20.96 -46.89
N SER A 581 -29.35 -19.62 -46.84
CA SER A 581 -28.96 -18.75 -47.95
C SER A 581 -27.50 -18.29 -47.89
N LYS A 582 -26.79 -18.56 -46.79
CA LYS A 582 -25.43 -18.01 -46.55
C LYS A 582 -24.30 -18.91 -47.04
N GLY A 583 -24.56 -20.17 -47.36
CA GLY A 583 -23.53 -21.13 -47.79
C GLY A 583 -22.36 -21.17 -46.79
N ASP A 584 -21.13 -20.92 -47.26
CA ASP A 584 -19.93 -20.90 -46.40
C ASP A 584 -19.90 -19.73 -45.39
N LYS A 585 -20.76 -18.71 -45.57
CA LYS A 585 -20.92 -17.59 -44.63
C LYS A 585 -21.97 -17.86 -43.56
N ALA A 586 -22.59 -19.05 -43.55
CA ALA A 586 -23.49 -19.47 -42.49
C ALA A 586 -22.75 -19.45 -41.14
N ILE A 587 -23.47 -19.23 -40.04
CA ILE A 587 -22.90 -19.32 -38.70
C ILE A 587 -22.50 -20.77 -38.40
N LEU A 588 -23.25 -21.73 -38.95
CA LEU A 588 -22.98 -23.16 -38.90
C LEU A 588 -23.06 -23.79 -40.30
N PRO A 589 -22.01 -23.66 -41.14
CA PRO A 589 -21.97 -24.31 -42.45
C PRO A 589 -21.98 -25.84 -42.29
N GLU A 590 -22.83 -26.53 -43.05
CA GLU A 590 -23.05 -27.98 -42.89
C GLU A 590 -21.77 -28.80 -43.06
N HIS A 591 -20.88 -28.40 -43.99
CA HIS A 591 -19.63 -29.12 -44.25
C HIS A 591 -18.58 -28.97 -43.13
N LEU A 592 -18.66 -27.92 -42.30
CA LEU A 592 -17.78 -27.69 -41.15
C LEU A 592 -18.40 -28.09 -39.81
N ARG A 593 -19.67 -28.51 -39.81
CA ARG A 593 -20.43 -28.75 -38.58
C ARG A 593 -19.71 -29.70 -37.62
N LYS A 594 -19.13 -30.79 -38.14
CA LYS A 594 -18.38 -31.77 -37.32
C LYS A 594 -17.16 -31.13 -36.66
N ASP A 595 -16.41 -30.32 -37.40
CA ASP A 595 -15.19 -29.67 -36.91
C ASP A 595 -15.54 -28.58 -35.88
N ILE A 596 -16.61 -27.82 -36.13
CA ILE A 596 -17.14 -26.81 -35.21
C ILE A 596 -17.62 -27.46 -33.92
N ASP A 597 -18.32 -28.59 -34.00
CA ASP A 597 -18.83 -29.31 -32.82
C ASP A 597 -17.66 -29.87 -31.99
N ALA A 598 -16.66 -30.48 -32.63
CA ALA A 598 -15.45 -30.97 -31.96
C ALA A 598 -14.65 -29.83 -31.28
N MET A 599 -14.47 -28.70 -31.98
CA MET A 599 -13.81 -27.52 -31.42
C MET A 599 -14.58 -26.97 -30.22
N ASN A 600 -15.92 -26.86 -30.33
CA ASN A 600 -16.75 -26.35 -29.25
C ASN A 600 -16.71 -27.24 -28.01
N GLU A 601 -16.62 -28.57 -28.16
CA GLU A 601 -16.49 -29.48 -27.02
C GLU A 601 -15.19 -29.22 -26.25
N TRP A 602 -14.07 -29.11 -26.97
CA TRP A 602 -12.77 -28.78 -26.38
C TRP A 602 -12.77 -27.39 -25.74
N VAL A 603 -13.23 -26.35 -26.46
CA VAL A 603 -13.31 -24.96 -25.96
C VAL A 603 -14.20 -24.91 -24.71
N TYR A 604 -15.35 -25.57 -24.73
CA TYR A 604 -16.28 -25.59 -23.61
C TYR A 604 -15.63 -26.22 -22.37
N ASP A 605 -15.05 -27.41 -22.48
CA ASP A 605 -14.56 -28.14 -21.31
C ASP A 605 -13.27 -27.54 -20.74
N THR A 606 -12.35 -27.16 -21.62
CA THR A 606 -10.98 -26.78 -21.25
C THR A 606 -10.82 -25.28 -21.06
N ILE A 607 -11.55 -24.43 -21.77
CA ILE A 607 -11.41 -22.97 -21.68
C ILE A 607 -12.59 -22.38 -20.90
N ASN A 608 -13.81 -22.47 -21.44
CA ASN A 608 -14.97 -21.81 -20.85
C ASN A 608 -15.34 -22.37 -19.49
N ASN A 609 -15.33 -23.69 -19.31
CA ASN A 609 -15.57 -24.34 -18.04
C ASN A 609 -14.28 -24.49 -17.22
N GLY A 610 -13.11 -24.55 -17.88
CA GLY A 610 -11.80 -24.66 -17.24
C GLY A 610 -11.48 -23.51 -16.28
N VAL A 611 -11.86 -22.27 -16.60
CA VAL A 611 -11.72 -21.14 -15.67
C VAL A 611 -12.55 -21.31 -14.39
N TYR A 612 -13.70 -21.97 -14.48
CA TYR A 612 -14.53 -22.27 -13.30
C TYR A 612 -14.03 -23.50 -12.54
N LYS A 613 -13.56 -24.54 -13.26
CA LYS A 613 -12.91 -25.70 -12.64
C LYS A 613 -11.69 -25.30 -11.81
N THR A 614 -10.93 -24.34 -12.33
CA THR A 614 -9.76 -23.75 -11.65
C THR A 614 -10.19 -22.79 -10.54
N GLY A 615 -11.06 -21.81 -10.85
CA GLY A 615 -11.44 -20.75 -9.92
C GLY A 615 -12.35 -21.20 -8.76
N PHE A 616 -13.03 -22.34 -8.88
CA PHE A 616 -13.85 -22.94 -7.84
C PHE A 616 -13.26 -24.25 -7.27
N ALA A 617 -12.02 -24.59 -7.62
CA ALA A 617 -11.32 -25.70 -6.99
C ALA A 617 -11.16 -25.45 -5.47
N GLN A 618 -11.36 -26.50 -4.67
CA GLN A 618 -11.21 -26.46 -3.21
C GLN A 618 -10.05 -27.35 -2.71
N SER A 619 -9.29 -27.96 -3.62
CA SER A 619 -8.02 -28.64 -3.32
C SER A 619 -6.92 -28.15 -4.27
N GLN A 620 -5.68 -28.19 -3.80
CA GLN A 620 -4.52 -27.80 -4.59
C GLN A 620 -4.37 -28.73 -5.80
N GLU A 621 -4.62 -30.02 -5.62
CA GLU A 621 -4.57 -31.03 -6.67
C GLU A 621 -5.59 -30.74 -7.79
N ALA A 622 -6.83 -30.36 -7.43
CA ALA A 622 -7.85 -29.98 -8.41
C ALA A 622 -7.48 -28.68 -9.14
N TYR A 623 -6.93 -27.70 -8.43
CA TYR A 623 -6.44 -26.46 -9.05
C TYR A 623 -5.31 -26.73 -10.04
N GLU A 624 -4.30 -27.50 -9.65
CA GLU A 624 -3.13 -27.83 -10.48
C GLU A 624 -3.49 -28.65 -11.71
N GLU A 625 -4.39 -29.63 -11.57
CA GLU A 625 -4.90 -30.42 -12.70
C GLU A 625 -5.51 -29.51 -13.78
N HIS A 626 -6.38 -28.57 -13.38
CA HIS A 626 -7.09 -27.74 -14.36
C HIS A 626 -6.23 -26.58 -14.86
N VAL A 627 -5.43 -25.93 -14.02
CA VAL A 627 -4.61 -24.78 -14.44
C VAL A 627 -3.41 -25.20 -15.30
N TYR A 628 -2.65 -26.22 -14.89
CA TYR A 628 -1.38 -26.57 -15.54
C TYR A 628 -1.54 -27.64 -16.62
N GLN A 629 -2.39 -28.66 -16.40
CA GLN A 629 -2.53 -29.73 -17.40
C GLN A 629 -3.53 -29.40 -18.50
N LYS A 630 -4.62 -28.67 -18.19
CA LYS A 630 -5.73 -28.44 -19.13
C LYS A 630 -5.81 -27.02 -19.66
N TRP A 631 -5.57 -25.99 -18.84
CA TRP A 631 -5.70 -24.58 -19.27
C TRP A 631 -4.43 -24.03 -19.95
N TYR A 632 -3.26 -24.31 -19.36
CA TYR A 632 -1.97 -23.89 -19.94
C TYR A 632 -1.62 -24.67 -21.22
N ARG A 633 -1.88 -25.99 -21.26
CA ARG A 633 -1.72 -26.77 -22.51
C ARG A 633 -2.69 -26.35 -23.60
N SER A 634 -3.97 -26.13 -23.28
CA SER A 634 -4.98 -25.76 -24.29
C SER A 634 -4.70 -24.39 -24.93
N THR A 635 -4.14 -23.44 -24.17
CA THR A 635 -3.74 -22.13 -24.68
C THR A 635 -2.47 -22.18 -25.54
N LEU A 636 -1.58 -23.15 -25.30
CA LEU A 636 -0.40 -23.43 -26.15
C LEU A 636 -0.73 -24.28 -27.39
N GLU A 637 -1.73 -25.16 -27.31
CA GLU A 637 -2.18 -26.06 -28.39
C GLU A 637 -3.32 -25.46 -29.24
N MET A 638 -3.67 -24.18 -29.05
CA MET A 638 -4.68 -23.52 -29.88
C MET A 638 -4.33 -23.71 -31.36
N PRO A 639 -5.23 -24.24 -32.20
CA PRO A 639 -4.98 -24.40 -33.61
C PRO A 639 -4.58 -23.05 -34.21
N HIS A 640 -3.43 -23.00 -34.89
CA HIS A 640 -2.88 -21.79 -35.53
C HIS A 640 -3.87 -21.01 -36.43
N ALA A 641 -5.01 -21.61 -36.79
CA ALA A 641 -6.05 -21.01 -37.61
C ALA A 641 -6.84 -19.85 -36.96
N ILE A 642 -6.80 -19.67 -35.63
CA ILE A 642 -7.57 -18.58 -34.95
C ILE A 642 -6.77 -17.27 -34.86
N ILE A 643 -5.43 -17.34 -34.98
CA ILE A 643 -4.56 -16.15 -34.89
C ILE A 643 -4.66 -15.27 -36.15
N ASP A 644 -5.05 -15.84 -37.29
CA ASP A 644 -5.08 -15.12 -38.58
C ASP A 644 -6.41 -14.38 -38.88
N VAL A 645 -7.44 -14.45 -38.03
CA VAL A 645 -8.78 -13.88 -38.32
C VAL A 645 -9.10 -12.59 -37.54
N VAL A 646 -8.17 -12.08 -36.73
CA VAL A 646 -8.32 -10.75 -36.08
C VAL A 646 -7.59 -9.67 -36.87
N ASP A 647 -7.84 -9.61 -38.18
CA ASP A 647 -7.57 -8.43 -38.99
C ASP A 647 -8.86 -8.00 -39.70
N ILE A 648 -9.84 -7.56 -38.89
CA ILE A 648 -11.00 -6.82 -39.38
C ILE A 648 -10.85 -5.39 -38.90
N THR A 649 -10.09 -4.60 -39.64
CA THR A 649 -10.19 -3.14 -39.62
C THR A 649 -11.19 -2.70 -40.69
N PRO A 650 -12.42 -2.25 -40.34
CA PRO A 650 -13.20 -1.46 -41.27
C PRO A 650 -12.71 -0.02 -41.22
N ASN A 651 -12.17 0.42 -42.35
CA ASN A 651 -12.06 1.82 -42.73
C ASN A 651 -13.34 2.61 -42.39
N LEU A 652 -13.31 3.42 -41.33
CA LEU A 652 -14.21 4.56 -41.18
C LEU A 652 -13.39 5.85 -41.24
N ARG A 653 -13.34 6.41 -42.45
CA ARG A 653 -12.98 7.80 -42.69
C ARG A 653 -13.99 8.71 -41.96
N THR A 654 -13.56 9.44 -40.94
CA THR A 654 -14.08 10.80 -40.66
C THR A 654 -12.98 11.66 -40.00
N HIS A 655 -12.64 12.78 -40.64
CA HIS A 655 -12.03 13.97 -40.01
C HIS A 655 -13.16 15.02 -39.83
N PRO A 656 -12.96 16.12 -39.07
CA PRO A 656 -12.55 16.21 -37.68
C PRO A 656 -13.45 17.18 -36.86
N LYS A 657 -13.13 17.31 -35.57
CA LYS A 657 -13.50 18.38 -34.60
C LYS A 657 -14.76 18.14 -33.75
N SER A 658 -14.49 17.81 -32.50
CA SER A 658 -15.26 18.31 -31.35
C SER A 658 -14.32 18.42 -30.16
N LYS A 659 -14.11 19.66 -29.68
CA LYS A 659 -13.45 19.94 -28.40
C LYS A 659 -14.33 19.36 -27.30
N THR A 660 -13.86 18.34 -26.59
CA THR A 660 -14.40 17.99 -25.27
C THR A 660 -13.26 17.60 -24.33
N LYS A 661 -13.17 18.34 -23.23
CA LYS A 661 -12.36 18.03 -22.05
C LYS A 661 -12.75 16.64 -21.55
N SER A 662 -11.82 15.68 -21.51
CA SER A 662 -12.08 14.37 -20.89
C SER A 662 -11.57 14.33 -19.45
N ARG A 663 -12.53 14.34 -18.51
CA ARG A 663 -12.40 13.71 -17.20
C ARG A 663 -12.57 12.19 -17.38
N SER A 664 -11.52 11.41 -17.06
CA SER A 664 -11.55 10.13 -16.32
C SER A 664 -10.17 9.47 -16.45
N ARG A 665 -9.33 9.56 -15.43
CA ARG A 665 -8.09 8.76 -15.33
C ARG A 665 -8.45 7.43 -14.66
N GLU A 666 -8.85 6.45 -15.45
CA GLU A 666 -8.61 5.05 -15.07
C GLU A 666 -7.09 4.84 -15.15
N SER A 667 -6.45 4.46 -14.04
CA SER A 667 -5.01 4.18 -14.05
C SER A 667 -4.76 2.89 -14.82
N LYS A 668 -4.33 3.00 -16.08
CA LYS A 668 -3.85 1.85 -16.86
C LYS A 668 -2.72 1.13 -16.10
N SER A 669 -2.64 -0.19 -16.22
CA SER A 669 -1.54 -0.97 -15.62
C SER A 669 -0.18 -0.55 -16.19
N LEU A 670 0.91 -0.78 -15.45
CA LEU A 670 2.27 -0.44 -15.88
C LEU A 670 2.65 -1.04 -17.25
N PRO A 671 2.34 -2.32 -17.55
CA PRO A 671 2.56 -2.89 -18.89
C PRO A 671 1.80 -2.15 -20.00
N ALA A 672 0.51 -1.85 -19.77
CA ALA A 672 -0.31 -1.16 -20.77
C ALA A 672 0.17 0.28 -21.04
N GLN A 673 0.72 0.95 -20.01
CA GLN A 673 1.38 2.25 -20.19
C GLN A 673 2.68 2.13 -20.98
N LEU A 674 3.51 1.12 -20.70
CA LEU A 674 4.74 0.86 -21.44
C LEU A 674 4.46 0.54 -22.92
N GLU A 675 3.48 -0.32 -23.21
CA GLU A 675 3.05 -0.63 -24.59
C GLU A 675 2.61 0.62 -25.36
N TYR A 676 1.87 1.50 -24.69
CA TYR A 676 1.48 2.79 -25.26
C TYR A 676 2.71 3.64 -25.63
N TYR A 677 3.70 3.74 -24.75
CA TYR A 677 4.93 4.49 -25.03
C TYR A 677 5.81 3.81 -26.08
N LEU A 678 5.91 2.48 -26.12
CA LEU A 678 6.63 1.75 -27.17
C LEU A 678 6.05 2.07 -28.55
N SER A 679 4.72 2.07 -28.68
CA SER A 679 4.03 2.43 -29.93
C SER A 679 4.27 3.91 -30.31
N LEU A 680 4.14 4.82 -29.34
CA LEU A 680 4.37 6.25 -29.57
C LEU A 680 5.83 6.54 -29.98
N TYR A 681 6.80 5.91 -29.32
CA TYR A 681 8.22 6.10 -29.61
C TYR A 681 8.57 5.62 -31.02
N GLY A 682 8.09 4.42 -31.41
CA GLY A 682 8.40 3.83 -32.72
C GLY A 682 8.01 4.69 -33.92
N THR A 683 7.05 5.61 -33.75
CA THR A 683 6.62 6.54 -34.81
C THR A 683 7.22 7.95 -34.67
N SER A 684 8.00 8.21 -33.62
CA SER A 684 8.53 9.53 -33.31
C SER A 684 9.76 9.91 -34.14
N GLN A 685 9.99 11.22 -34.31
CA GLN A 685 11.22 11.74 -34.93
C GLN A 685 12.45 11.44 -34.06
N LEU A 686 12.26 11.39 -32.73
CA LEU A 686 13.31 11.07 -31.78
C LEU A 686 13.89 9.66 -32.02
N ALA A 687 13.04 8.66 -32.25
CA ALA A 687 13.47 7.30 -32.56
C ALA A 687 14.31 7.24 -33.84
N GLN A 688 13.88 7.95 -34.89
CA GLN A 688 14.63 8.04 -36.16
C GLN A 688 15.99 8.72 -35.97
N THR A 689 16.06 9.77 -35.14
CA THR A 689 17.32 10.44 -34.83
C THR A 689 18.28 9.51 -34.10
N ILE A 690 17.81 8.78 -33.09
CA ILE A 690 18.64 7.85 -32.31
C ILE A 690 19.15 6.70 -33.18
N ASP A 691 18.28 6.05 -33.98
CA ASP A 691 18.67 4.97 -34.89
C ASP A 691 19.76 5.44 -35.86
N ARG A 692 19.54 6.57 -36.55
CA ARG A 692 20.51 7.14 -37.48
C ARG A 692 21.84 7.46 -36.79
N GLN A 693 21.82 8.07 -35.60
CA GLN A 693 23.04 8.42 -34.88
C GLN A 693 23.82 7.19 -34.39
N LEU A 694 23.13 6.17 -33.86
CA LEU A 694 23.74 4.89 -33.47
C LEU A 694 24.41 4.20 -34.66
N ARG A 695 23.72 4.09 -35.80
CA ARG A 695 24.30 3.49 -37.02
C ARG A 695 25.51 4.25 -37.53
N VAL A 696 25.51 5.58 -37.44
CA VAL A 696 26.68 6.40 -37.83
C VAL A 696 27.82 6.28 -36.82
N MET A 697 27.52 6.28 -35.52
CA MET A 697 28.50 6.15 -34.45
C MET A 697 29.20 4.79 -34.50
N LEU A 698 28.44 3.72 -34.79
CA LEU A 698 28.93 2.34 -34.70
C LEU A 698 29.44 1.77 -36.04
N LYS A 699 29.31 2.50 -37.15
CA LYS A 699 29.63 2.04 -38.52
C LYS A 699 31.00 1.38 -38.69
N ASN A 700 32.02 1.84 -37.95
CA ASN A 700 33.41 1.38 -38.09
C ASN A 700 33.99 0.87 -36.76
N VAL A 701 33.14 0.43 -35.84
CA VAL A 701 33.57 -0.10 -34.55
C VAL A 701 34.01 -1.55 -34.73
N HIS A 702 35.12 -1.95 -34.12
CA HIS A 702 35.65 -3.32 -34.22
C HIS A 702 35.24 -4.22 -33.05
N THR A 703 34.67 -3.65 -31.99
CA THR A 703 34.19 -4.37 -30.80
C THR A 703 32.69 -4.09 -30.63
N PRO A 704 31.81 -5.07 -30.85
CA PRO A 704 30.37 -4.87 -30.72
C PRO A 704 29.99 -4.50 -29.28
N ILE A 705 28.92 -3.73 -29.12
CA ILE A 705 28.30 -3.52 -27.82
C ILE A 705 27.43 -4.75 -27.53
N THR A 706 27.79 -5.53 -26.52
CA THR A 706 27.05 -6.75 -26.13
C THR A 706 26.25 -6.57 -24.84
N LYS A 707 26.48 -5.48 -24.10
CA LYS A 707 25.78 -5.14 -22.87
C LYS A 707 25.31 -3.69 -22.91
N VAL A 708 24.11 -3.44 -22.39
CA VAL A 708 23.61 -2.11 -22.07
C VAL A 708 23.41 -2.04 -20.56
N LEU A 709 24.03 -1.06 -19.91
CA LEU A 709 23.91 -0.87 -18.47
C LEU A 709 23.14 0.41 -18.18
N SER A 710 22.01 0.29 -17.51
CA SER A 710 21.19 1.41 -17.08
C SER A 710 21.52 1.85 -15.65
N LEU A 711 21.94 3.11 -15.47
CA LEU A 711 22.24 3.73 -14.17
C LEU A 711 21.33 4.94 -13.93
N GLY A 712 20.36 4.85 -13.02
CA GLY A 712 19.54 6.01 -12.62
C GLY A 712 18.13 6.10 -13.25
N LEU A 713 17.49 4.98 -13.63
CA LEU A 713 16.12 5.00 -14.17
C LEU A 713 15.07 5.53 -13.16
N GLY A 714 15.32 5.36 -11.86
CA GLY A 714 14.38 5.56 -10.77
C GLY A 714 13.24 4.55 -10.73
N SER A 715 12.50 4.51 -9.63
CA SER A 715 11.30 3.65 -9.50
C SER A 715 10.25 3.94 -10.59
N LEU A 716 9.85 2.90 -11.31
CA LEU A 716 8.82 2.89 -12.36
C LEU A 716 7.41 2.78 -11.78
N VAL A 717 7.26 2.39 -10.51
CA VAL A 717 5.96 2.35 -9.81
C VAL A 717 5.64 3.64 -9.04
N ALA A 718 6.63 4.49 -8.77
CA ALA A 718 6.44 5.76 -8.07
C ALA A 718 5.67 6.78 -8.92
N ALA A 719 4.50 7.24 -8.43
CA ALA A 719 3.58 8.09 -9.18
C ALA A 719 4.19 9.43 -9.66
N LYS A 720 5.04 10.06 -8.85
CA LYS A 720 5.74 11.30 -9.23
C LYS A 720 6.85 10.97 -10.22
N GLY A 721 6.73 11.49 -11.45
CA GLY A 721 7.71 11.30 -12.52
C GLY A 721 7.59 9.95 -13.26
N GLN A 722 6.55 9.14 -13.00
CA GLN A 722 6.36 7.82 -13.61
C GLN A 722 6.38 7.84 -15.15
N SER A 723 5.60 8.73 -15.77
CA SER A 723 5.55 8.93 -17.24
C SER A 723 6.94 9.12 -17.82
N ARG A 724 7.73 9.99 -17.19
CA ARG A 724 9.09 10.33 -17.60
C ARG A 724 10.02 9.11 -17.58
N ARG A 725 9.97 8.32 -16.51
CA ARG A 725 10.82 7.12 -16.36
C ARG A 725 10.40 5.99 -17.29
N LEU A 726 9.10 5.82 -17.52
CA LEU A 726 8.60 4.87 -18.52
C LEU A 726 9.06 5.23 -19.93
N LYS A 727 9.03 6.51 -20.30
CA LYS A 727 9.58 6.98 -21.58
C LYS A 727 11.09 6.72 -21.69
N GLN A 728 11.82 6.82 -20.59
CA GLN A 728 13.25 6.48 -20.56
C GLN A 728 13.51 4.98 -20.71
N LEU A 729 12.71 4.14 -20.05
CA LEU A 729 12.76 2.69 -20.24
C LEU A 729 12.45 2.32 -21.70
N THR A 730 11.46 2.98 -22.32
CA THR A 730 11.16 2.81 -23.75
C THR A 730 12.38 3.10 -24.63
N ILE A 731 13.08 4.21 -24.41
CA ILE A 731 14.30 4.55 -25.15
C ILE A 731 15.37 3.46 -24.96
N LEU A 732 15.60 3.03 -23.72
CA LEU A 732 16.58 1.99 -23.38
C LEU A 732 16.31 0.67 -24.15
N LEU A 733 15.06 0.21 -24.16
CA LEU A 733 14.67 -1.01 -24.87
C LEU A 733 14.88 -0.88 -26.39
N PHE A 734 14.51 0.26 -26.98
CA PHE A 734 14.74 0.50 -28.40
C PHE A 734 16.24 0.59 -28.76
N VAL A 735 17.07 1.18 -27.90
CA VAL A 735 18.52 1.21 -28.11
C VAL A 735 19.07 -0.22 -28.17
N ARG A 736 18.66 -1.12 -27.26
CA ARG A 736 19.02 -2.55 -27.34
C ARG A 736 18.63 -3.14 -28.69
N ASP A 737 17.39 -2.93 -29.14
CA ASP A 737 16.88 -3.54 -30.37
C ASP A 737 17.64 -3.04 -31.61
N ILE A 738 17.99 -1.75 -31.66
CA ILE A 738 18.83 -1.18 -32.72
C ILE A 738 20.24 -1.81 -32.69
N LEU A 739 20.84 -1.96 -31.50
CA LEU A 739 22.16 -2.58 -31.36
C LEU A 739 22.16 -4.04 -31.82
N MET A 740 21.12 -4.81 -31.46
CA MET A 740 20.94 -6.18 -31.93
C MET A 740 20.85 -6.27 -33.45
N GLN A 741 20.19 -5.29 -34.10
CA GLN A 741 20.15 -5.21 -35.57
C GLN A 741 21.48 -4.80 -36.20
N ILE A 742 22.26 -3.93 -35.56
CA ILE A 742 23.56 -3.48 -36.09
C ILE A 742 24.58 -4.62 -36.05
N TRP A 743 24.58 -5.39 -34.96
CA TRP A 743 25.61 -6.40 -34.69
C TRP A 743 25.19 -7.84 -34.98
N ASP A 744 23.90 -8.06 -35.28
CA ASP A 744 23.30 -9.37 -35.51
C ASP A 744 23.61 -10.38 -34.39
N MET A 745 23.56 -9.91 -33.14
CA MET A 745 23.82 -10.70 -31.95
C MET A 745 22.99 -10.23 -30.74
N PRO A 746 22.72 -11.09 -29.76
CA PRO A 746 21.99 -10.71 -28.54
C PRO A 746 22.73 -9.62 -27.75
N VAL A 747 21.98 -8.66 -27.24
CA VAL A 747 22.48 -7.60 -26.35
C VAL A 747 21.75 -7.68 -25.02
N GLN A 748 22.49 -7.88 -23.94
CA GLN A 748 21.91 -7.97 -22.59
C GLN A 748 21.68 -6.58 -21.99
N ILE A 749 20.59 -6.40 -21.24
CA ILE A 749 20.35 -5.19 -20.46
C ILE A 749 20.53 -5.50 -18.99
N TYR A 750 21.32 -4.65 -18.33
CA TYR A 750 21.44 -4.58 -16.90
C TYR A 750 20.87 -3.25 -16.41
N ALA A 751 20.22 -3.23 -15.26
CA ALA A 751 19.72 -2.01 -14.66
C ALA A 751 20.06 -1.95 -13.17
N GLN A 752 20.46 -0.77 -12.72
CA GLN A 752 20.82 -0.50 -11.34
C GLN A 752 20.25 0.85 -10.93
N ASP A 753 19.52 0.85 -9.81
CA ASP A 753 19.03 2.07 -9.19
C ASP A 753 18.76 1.79 -7.70
N PRO A 754 19.22 2.66 -6.76
CA PRO A 754 18.97 2.47 -5.34
C PRO A 754 17.48 2.60 -4.97
N THR A 755 16.65 3.14 -5.87
CA THR A 755 15.22 3.34 -5.64
C THR A 755 14.34 2.24 -6.24
N PHE A 756 14.90 1.22 -6.89
CA PHE A 756 14.10 0.10 -7.39
C PHE A 756 13.43 -0.65 -6.24
N THR A 757 12.11 -0.77 -6.33
CA THR A 757 11.30 -1.63 -5.47
C THR A 757 11.26 -3.05 -6.05
N ARG A 758 10.83 -4.05 -5.26
CA ARG A 758 10.62 -5.42 -5.79
C ARG A 758 9.63 -5.48 -6.97
N LYS A 759 8.68 -4.54 -7.03
CA LYS A 759 7.75 -4.42 -8.18
C LYS A 759 8.46 -3.89 -9.42
N ASP A 760 9.39 -2.94 -9.25
CA ASP A 760 10.23 -2.47 -10.34
C ASP A 760 11.13 -3.60 -10.85
N GLU A 761 11.76 -4.34 -9.93
CA GLU A 761 12.61 -5.49 -10.25
C GLU A 761 11.83 -6.56 -11.01
N SER A 762 10.70 -7.03 -10.47
CA SER A 762 9.87 -8.04 -11.13
C SER A 762 9.37 -7.57 -12.50
N PHE A 763 8.98 -6.30 -12.62
CA PHE A 763 8.55 -5.75 -13.92
C PHE A 763 9.71 -5.69 -14.92
N LEU A 764 10.88 -5.20 -14.52
CA LEU A 764 12.07 -5.13 -15.37
C LEU A 764 12.58 -6.54 -15.75
N GLU A 765 12.58 -7.49 -14.82
CA GLU A 765 12.92 -8.89 -15.07
C GLU A 765 11.96 -9.53 -16.07
N SER A 766 10.65 -9.20 -15.99
CA SER A 766 9.66 -9.66 -16.98
C SER A 766 9.95 -9.16 -18.41
N LEU A 767 10.75 -8.10 -18.56
CA LEU A 767 11.23 -7.56 -19.84
C LEU A 767 12.61 -8.11 -20.25
N GLY A 768 13.16 -9.05 -19.48
CA GLY A 768 14.49 -9.62 -19.67
C GLY A 768 15.64 -8.69 -19.25
N ILE A 769 15.40 -7.77 -18.31
CA ILE A 769 16.43 -6.88 -17.76
C ILE A 769 16.98 -7.48 -16.47
N HIS A 770 18.31 -7.63 -16.42
CA HIS A 770 19.00 -8.12 -15.23
C HIS A 770 19.19 -6.99 -14.21
N ILE A 771 18.82 -7.24 -12.96
CA ILE A 771 18.95 -6.25 -11.88
C ILE A 771 20.31 -6.39 -11.19
N LEU A 772 20.98 -5.25 -11.03
CA LEU A 772 22.21 -5.12 -10.24
C LEU A 772 21.93 -4.31 -8.97
N ARG A 773 22.76 -4.50 -7.94
CA ARG A 773 22.61 -3.81 -6.65
C ARG A 773 23.56 -2.63 -6.50
N THR A 774 23.06 -1.54 -5.93
CA THR A 774 23.86 -0.40 -5.46
C THR A 774 23.35 0.15 -4.14
N PRO A 775 24.22 0.51 -3.20
CA PRO A 775 23.82 1.07 -1.91
C PRO A 775 23.43 2.56 -2.00
N SER A 776 23.85 3.29 -3.04
CA SER A 776 23.54 4.72 -3.19
C SER A 776 23.52 5.19 -4.64
N GLY A 777 22.88 6.33 -4.90
CA GLY A 777 22.86 6.97 -6.23
C GLY A 777 24.16 7.71 -6.58
N SER A 778 25.14 7.70 -5.67
CA SER A 778 26.47 8.28 -5.85
C SER A 778 27.54 7.23 -6.12
N GLU A 779 27.17 5.96 -6.20
CA GLU A 779 28.08 4.83 -6.39
C GLU A 779 27.69 3.97 -7.59
N LEU A 780 28.69 3.36 -8.23
CA LEU A 780 28.48 2.42 -9.32
C LEU A 780 28.10 1.01 -8.86
N GLY A 781 28.23 0.66 -7.58
CA GLY A 781 27.82 -0.64 -7.05
C GLY A 781 28.36 -1.84 -7.84
N GLU A 782 27.52 -2.87 -8.02
CA GLU A 782 27.84 -4.07 -8.81
C GLU A 782 28.10 -3.77 -10.29
N ALA A 783 27.57 -2.66 -10.82
CA ALA A 783 27.80 -2.27 -12.20
C ALA A 783 29.29 -2.06 -12.53
N SER A 784 30.11 -1.69 -11.54
CA SER A 784 31.57 -1.60 -11.70
C SER A 784 32.23 -2.91 -12.15
N LEU A 785 31.60 -4.06 -11.90
CA LEU A 785 32.13 -5.39 -12.24
C LEU A 785 31.87 -5.80 -13.69
N ILE A 786 30.92 -5.16 -14.38
CA ILE A 786 30.49 -5.55 -15.73
C ILE A 786 30.71 -4.46 -16.78
N LEU A 787 31.19 -3.29 -16.36
CA LEU A 787 31.58 -2.17 -17.21
C LEU A 787 32.88 -2.51 -17.95
N ASP A 788 32.81 -2.52 -19.29
CA ASP A 788 33.95 -2.78 -20.16
C ASP A 788 33.76 -2.05 -21.52
N THR A 789 34.72 -2.20 -22.43
CA THR A 789 34.70 -1.53 -23.75
C THR A 789 33.56 -1.97 -24.69
N SER A 790 32.86 -3.05 -24.36
CA SER A 790 31.68 -3.58 -25.05
C SER A 790 30.35 -3.23 -24.35
N THR A 791 30.40 -2.38 -23.31
CA THR A 791 29.21 -1.94 -22.58
C THR A 791 28.81 -0.53 -23.01
N LEU A 792 27.54 -0.34 -23.40
CA LEU A 792 26.92 0.97 -23.53
C LEU A 792 26.25 1.34 -22.22
N VAL A 793 26.66 2.45 -21.62
CA VAL A 793 26.04 2.95 -20.40
C VAL A 793 24.89 3.87 -20.78
N TYR A 794 23.68 3.56 -20.33
CA TYR A 794 22.50 4.41 -20.39
C TYR A 794 22.29 5.00 -19.01
N SER A 795 22.40 6.32 -18.87
CA SER A 795 22.40 6.92 -17.55
C SER A 795 21.70 8.26 -17.51
N PRO A 796 20.38 8.27 -17.29
CA PRO A 796 19.67 9.48 -16.97
C PRO A 796 19.83 9.81 -15.48
N PHE A 797 20.13 11.07 -15.13
CA PHE A 797 20.03 11.58 -13.75
C PHE A 797 20.98 10.99 -12.70
N LEU A 798 22.19 10.59 -13.09
CA LEU A 798 23.21 10.34 -12.09
C LEU A 798 23.61 11.63 -11.35
N THR A 799 24.01 11.45 -10.10
CA THR A 799 24.69 12.49 -9.33
C THR A 799 26.02 12.85 -10.01
N LEU A 800 26.53 14.06 -9.77
CA LEU A 800 27.81 14.49 -10.34
C LEU A 800 28.95 13.59 -9.85
N GLU A 801 28.88 13.14 -8.60
CA GLU A 801 29.81 12.21 -7.97
C GLU A 801 29.81 10.84 -8.66
N ALA A 802 28.63 10.32 -9.04
CA ALA A 802 28.53 9.07 -9.79
C ALA A 802 29.06 9.24 -11.22
N TYR A 803 28.80 10.38 -11.88
CA TYR A 803 29.40 10.69 -13.17
C TYR A 803 30.93 10.81 -13.08
N GLU A 804 31.45 11.43 -12.03
CA GLU A 804 32.89 11.50 -11.78
C GLU A 804 33.49 10.12 -11.62
N GLN A 805 32.86 9.22 -10.86
CA GLN A 805 33.30 7.83 -10.71
C GLN A 805 33.23 7.05 -12.03
N LEU A 806 32.14 7.20 -12.79
CA LEU A 806 31.95 6.56 -14.10
C LEU A 806 33.02 6.97 -15.11
N LEU A 807 33.46 8.24 -15.02
CA LEU A 807 34.42 8.86 -15.93
C LEU A 807 35.85 8.92 -15.34
N LYS A 808 36.05 8.38 -14.13
CA LYS A 808 37.34 8.26 -13.46
C LYS A 808 38.13 7.13 -14.11
N ASP A 809 39.41 7.38 -14.33
CA ASP A 809 40.34 6.50 -15.05
C ASP A 809 39.96 6.26 -16.52
N ASN A 810 40.96 6.41 -17.39
CA ASN A 810 40.78 6.55 -18.83
C ASN A 810 40.33 5.26 -19.56
N THR A 811 39.77 4.27 -18.89
CA THR A 811 39.69 2.88 -19.38
C THR A 811 38.32 2.18 -19.33
N MET A 812 37.25 2.71 -18.71
CA MET A 812 36.06 1.86 -18.48
C MET A 812 34.87 2.06 -19.43
N VAL A 813 34.51 3.28 -19.85
CA VAL A 813 33.30 3.51 -20.67
C VAL A 813 33.64 4.03 -22.06
N GLN A 814 33.36 3.22 -23.08
CA GLN A 814 33.60 3.57 -24.49
C GLN A 814 32.41 4.35 -25.11
N TYR A 815 31.18 4.01 -24.69
CA TYR A 815 29.94 4.63 -25.17
C TYR A 815 29.02 4.98 -24.01
N LEU A 816 28.58 6.24 -23.95
CA LEU A 816 27.66 6.74 -22.93
C LEU A 816 26.48 7.43 -23.59
N PHE A 817 25.28 7.06 -23.17
CA PHE A 817 24.03 7.74 -23.44
C PHE A 817 23.55 8.35 -22.13
N GLY A 818 23.58 9.68 -22.00
CA GLY A 818 23.25 10.33 -20.73
C GLY A 818 22.87 11.79 -20.91
N ASP A 819 23.02 12.56 -19.83
CA ASP A 819 22.64 13.97 -19.82
C ASP A 819 23.46 14.79 -20.84
N ASP A 820 22.80 15.74 -21.52
CA ASP A 820 23.46 16.77 -22.30
C ASP A 820 24.01 17.84 -21.36
N PHE A 821 25.30 17.71 -21.03
CA PHE A 821 25.98 18.61 -20.10
C PHE A 821 26.06 20.07 -20.60
N ASP A 822 26.01 20.33 -21.91
CA ASP A 822 26.02 21.70 -22.43
C ASP A 822 24.67 22.39 -22.19
N VAL A 823 23.56 21.65 -22.34
CA VAL A 823 22.21 22.15 -22.02
C VAL A 823 22.03 22.29 -20.51
N LEU A 824 22.59 21.37 -19.74
CA LEU A 824 22.64 21.43 -18.28
C LEU A 824 23.37 22.69 -17.78
N LEU A 825 24.55 23.03 -18.33
CA LEU A 825 25.29 24.26 -17.98
C LEU A 825 24.51 25.56 -18.22
N GLN A 826 23.54 25.56 -19.14
CA GLN A 826 22.69 26.73 -19.39
C GLN A 826 21.65 26.95 -18.28
N LYS A 827 21.36 25.92 -17.48
CA LYS A 827 20.39 25.99 -16.37
C LYS A 827 20.96 26.64 -15.10
N TRP A 828 22.28 26.61 -14.91
CA TRP A 828 22.93 27.09 -13.67
C TRP A 828 23.70 28.40 -13.83
N PRO A 829 23.64 29.32 -12.84
CA PRO A 829 24.40 30.57 -12.84
C PRO A 829 25.91 30.34 -12.98
N ARG A 830 26.62 31.28 -13.63
CA ARG A 830 28.08 31.16 -13.94
C ARG A 830 28.98 30.90 -12.72
N GLN A 831 28.55 31.23 -11.52
CA GLN A 831 29.34 31.12 -10.29
C GLN A 831 28.83 30.03 -9.32
N SER A 832 27.88 29.18 -9.74
CA SER A 832 27.32 28.16 -8.85
C SER A 832 28.25 26.96 -8.68
N ALA A 833 28.18 26.29 -7.52
CA ALA A 833 29.00 25.12 -7.22
C ALA A 833 28.66 23.94 -8.15
N GLU A 834 27.38 23.79 -8.50
CA GLU A 834 26.85 22.79 -9.42
C GLU A 834 27.43 22.99 -10.83
N ARG A 835 27.50 24.24 -11.29
CA ARG A 835 28.13 24.58 -12.56
C ARG A 835 29.62 24.24 -12.56
N ALA A 836 30.33 24.56 -11.46
CA ALA A 836 31.74 24.22 -11.32
C ALA A 836 31.97 22.70 -11.35
N GLY A 837 31.08 21.91 -10.74
CA GLY A 837 31.09 20.44 -10.80
C GLY A 837 30.85 19.90 -12.21
N VAL A 838 29.84 20.40 -12.92
CA VAL A 838 29.58 20.02 -14.33
C VAL A 838 30.76 20.40 -15.23
N ASP A 839 31.32 21.60 -15.08
CA ASP A 839 32.51 22.05 -15.81
C ASP A 839 33.71 21.13 -15.55
N HIS A 840 33.84 20.60 -14.32
CA HIS A 840 34.87 19.63 -13.96
C HIS A 840 34.69 18.31 -14.71
N VAL A 841 33.48 17.73 -14.66
CA VAL A 841 33.11 16.49 -15.36
C VAL A 841 33.34 16.62 -16.86
N MET A 842 32.91 17.73 -17.48
CA MET A 842 33.13 17.95 -18.90
C MET A 842 34.61 18.05 -19.26
N LYS A 843 35.40 18.83 -18.51
CA LYS A 843 36.83 19.04 -18.81
C LYS A 843 37.68 17.81 -18.58
N LYS A 844 37.45 17.06 -17.50
CA LYS A 844 38.29 15.92 -17.11
C LYS A 844 37.79 14.57 -17.61
N GLY A 845 36.48 14.38 -17.74
CA GLY A 845 35.88 13.10 -18.17
C GLY A 845 35.54 13.06 -19.66
N LEU A 846 34.79 14.04 -20.16
CA LEU A 846 34.21 14.01 -21.52
C LEU A 846 35.01 14.79 -22.57
N GLY A 847 36.09 15.49 -22.19
CA GLY A 847 36.90 16.29 -23.12
C GLY A 847 37.55 15.50 -24.28
N ALA A 848 37.65 14.17 -24.15
CA ALA A 848 38.15 13.27 -25.19
C ALA A 848 37.03 12.52 -25.96
N CYS A 849 35.77 12.83 -25.66
CA CYS A 849 34.61 12.19 -26.28
C CYS A 849 34.07 13.03 -27.44
N ARG A 850 33.69 12.35 -28.52
CA ARG A 850 32.85 12.93 -29.56
C ARG A 850 31.40 12.92 -29.07
N LYS A 851 30.87 14.11 -28.77
CA LYS A 851 29.46 14.31 -28.40
C LYS A 851 28.57 14.39 -29.63
N ARG A 852 27.38 13.79 -29.54
CA ARG A 852 26.27 13.97 -30.48
C ARG A 852 25.00 14.29 -29.68
N PRO A 853 24.46 15.52 -29.79
CA PRO A 853 23.21 15.86 -29.11
C PRO A 853 22.04 15.07 -29.74
N VAL A 854 21.10 14.64 -28.89
CA VAL A 854 19.92 13.89 -29.30
C VAL A 854 18.70 14.78 -29.16
N VAL A 855 18.04 15.06 -30.28
CA VAL A 855 16.85 15.90 -30.36
C VAL A 855 15.81 15.29 -31.30
N GLY A 856 14.54 15.49 -31.00
CA GLY A 856 13.43 15.06 -31.85
C GLY A 856 12.07 15.29 -31.20
N GLU A 857 11.07 15.56 -32.02
CA GLU A 857 9.69 15.82 -31.58
C GLU A 857 8.85 14.52 -31.52
N GLY A 858 7.66 14.63 -30.92
CA GLY A 858 6.60 13.62 -31.02
C GLY A 858 6.59 12.52 -29.95
N PHE A 859 7.54 12.52 -29.01
CA PHE A 859 7.57 11.55 -27.90
C PHE A 859 7.71 12.20 -26.52
N TRP A 860 8.61 13.17 -26.41
CA TRP A 860 8.84 13.94 -25.19
C TRP A 860 7.95 15.20 -25.16
N THR A 861 7.28 15.48 -24.04
CA THR A 861 6.37 16.64 -23.93
C THR A 861 6.92 17.70 -22.97
N GLU A 862 6.38 18.92 -23.01
CA GLU A 862 6.77 20.00 -22.08
C GLU A 862 6.51 19.63 -20.61
N GLU A 863 5.45 18.84 -20.35
CA GLU A 863 5.10 18.35 -19.00
C GLU A 863 6.14 17.37 -18.41
N ASP A 864 6.93 16.69 -19.25
CA ASP A 864 8.02 15.82 -18.80
C ASP A 864 9.30 16.61 -18.44
N GLY A 865 9.30 17.94 -18.62
CA GLY A 865 10.45 18.83 -18.49
C GLY A 865 11.39 18.77 -19.70
N THR A 866 12.50 19.53 -19.68
CA THR A 866 13.51 19.43 -20.76
C THR A 866 14.18 18.06 -20.74
N PHE A 867 14.38 17.45 -21.92
CA PHE A 867 15.17 16.23 -22.11
C PHE A 867 16.55 16.53 -22.70
N PRO A 868 17.51 17.02 -21.91
CA PRO A 868 18.86 17.24 -22.38
C PRO A 868 19.55 15.88 -22.48
N MET A 869 19.56 15.26 -23.66
CA MET A 869 20.18 13.95 -23.84
C MET A 869 21.25 14.00 -24.93
N ALA A 870 22.37 13.33 -24.70
CA ALA A 870 23.46 13.24 -25.66
C ALA A 870 24.13 11.86 -25.65
N MET A 871 24.69 11.51 -26.79
CA MET A 871 25.53 10.34 -26.98
C MET A 871 26.99 10.76 -27.01
N TYR A 872 27.83 10.05 -26.27
CA TYR A 872 29.25 10.30 -26.16
C TYR A 872 30.04 9.06 -26.60
N GLU A 873 30.96 9.26 -27.53
CA GLU A 873 31.86 8.22 -28.05
C GLU A 873 33.30 8.60 -27.73
N LYS A 874 34.04 7.75 -27.01
CA LYS A 874 35.45 8.03 -26.70
C LYS A 874 36.34 7.81 -27.94
N LEU A 875 37.13 8.81 -28.33
CA LEU A 875 38.06 8.66 -29.46
C LEU A 875 39.35 7.98 -29.00
N GLY A 876 39.68 6.82 -29.58
CA GLY A 876 40.93 6.11 -29.27
C GLY A 876 42.17 6.98 -29.55
N GLN A 877 43.18 6.93 -28.67
CA GLN A 877 44.46 7.61 -28.90
C GLN A 877 45.07 7.11 -30.22
N LYS A 878 45.24 8.00 -31.21
CA LYS A 878 46.05 7.71 -32.40
C LYS A 878 47.42 7.23 -31.92
N LYS A 879 47.74 5.94 -32.12
CA LYS A 879 49.11 5.42 -31.98
C LYS A 879 50.04 6.38 -32.74
N LYS A 880 50.93 7.08 -32.02
CA LYS A 880 52.04 7.82 -32.63
C LYS A 880 52.75 6.86 -33.57
N ARG A 881 52.80 7.21 -34.86
CA ARG A 881 53.66 6.54 -35.85
C ARG A 881 55.07 6.44 -35.27
N ARG A 882 55.58 5.21 -35.15
CA ARG A 882 57.01 4.95 -35.00
C ARG A 882 57.73 5.66 -36.15
N GLN A 883 58.57 6.63 -35.81
CA GLN A 883 59.62 7.10 -36.70
C GLN A 883 60.58 5.94 -36.94
N SER A 884 60.73 5.54 -38.21
CA SER A 884 61.92 4.87 -38.70
C SER A 884 62.92 5.94 -39.16
N GLY A 885 64.15 5.87 -38.64
CA GLY A 885 65.39 6.33 -39.28
C GLY A 885 65.71 7.83 -39.23
N ASN A 886 66.71 8.21 -38.44
CA ASN A 886 68.07 8.42 -38.98
C ASN A 886 69.10 8.62 -37.87
N LEU A 887 70.21 7.88 -38.03
CA LEU A 887 71.46 7.77 -37.26
C LEU A 887 71.43 6.88 -36.01
#